data_AF-A0A7J6M5T8-F1
#
_entry.id   AF-A0A7J6M5T8-F1
#
_cell.length_a   1.000
_cell.length_b   1.000
_cell.length_c   1.000
_cell.angle_alpha   90.00
_cell.angle_beta   90.00
_cell.angle_gamma   90.00
#
_symmetry.space_group_name_H-M   'P 1'
#
loop_
_entity.id
_entity.type
_entity.pdbx_description
1 polymer ?
#
loop_
_entity_poly.entity_id
_entity_poly.type
_entity_poly.pdbx_seq_one_letter_code
_entity_poly.pdbx_strand_id
1 'polypeptide(L)'
;MPMDGPLRDSQSEAEAAVASRKSSSKPQRSGPGFDVYVSLTCTVLMLAITAWYYWQMVAMTDQMQKSSIFANVHTEYASSDILDAIETIEDFVEEHSLDQDPYYVTFLRLKYSHDPRGRQLDHARRKMVSWFMKVRYFYDLGYLPVTDPSYVEKIPGKDRARFLSELVGPLDDAVRLSTGRTPRSVFEFFREMYSVPSENAVSHLTLEDLPPDLRNMSLTAIRQGAWRLKGSSAYSFPMLHDIPNLPPTLSVAKLLEELKGSVDKLHVAMLMRELSRIVRRSAEQEGDATLVVDVILQHALSKYPYASEVAVPVCEIFRHYALIPTMRIFFIETAVDAPYISVLIRLASGNMAFPHKADARLVTEVVAFLANLSSGSTYCDIGTWTALDFGARDLARRALKVFPADLAVHEQCNRLLKVSSMAMTSHRRFSTRGNLPLDRVRNIGISAHVDSGKTTLTERVLFYTGRIEDIHEIQGSDGVGCKMDHMELEREKGITITSAATYCQWTTKDKDDYHINIIDTPGHVDFTFEVERSLRVLDGAVMVVCAIGCVQSQTVTVDRQMQRYEVPRIIFINKLDRYGSEPYTALKQLKTKLGLCAALTQVPLGAEDKFAGVVDVIRREAHHFEGYKGLSWNTHEVPSKLVEQVEETRKTLVELMADLDDDLAESFLVDENVPADELERAIRRQTIARKFCPVLLGSAYKNKGVQPLLDAVCKYLPSPGDRTYSGYDQSRNGERVEITPDEKKPFLGMAFKSQDLPPNGTLTYMRVYQGSLKKGQSVVDTKTNKRQSLKKLLRLHSSETREVTSAGPGDIVACTGLDVFSGVTCTDGKINWTMSPLHIPAPVVSLSISPASREDSTKMAKALARFKREDPTFIVSTDPGTKETIVSGMGELHLFIYAERIRREYNANVTTGEPRVNFRETINERVPFDYTHKRQSGGRGQYGKVTGYFEPLSYDEVQEILTKYQGEITPMNASKYLTIFQNNIRGNEIPKNFIAYIEKGFRECLEEGPLTGSAVCNLRIVLEGGKHHEVDSSEVAFKAAAQGAFEQAFYGGSPTILQPVMNVEVTVPTDKTGSLMSGITVRKGLVTGSEALTDLDTLVRAKVPLRNMFGFTTELRSITQGHGEWAMDFHAYEEMPADDQESVKKQYVQRRAREKKLKE
;
A
#
# COMPACT_ATOMS: atom_id res chain seq x y z
N MET A 1 40.80 -16.38 68.45
CA MET A 1 40.01 -15.30 67.82
C MET A 1 40.66 -14.95 66.49
N PRO A 2 39.93 -14.55 65.44
CA PRO A 2 38.98 -15.30 64.58
C PRO A 2 39.58 -15.58 63.17
N MET A 3 39.00 -16.27 62.17
CA MET A 3 37.97 -17.34 62.03
C MET A 3 38.08 -17.90 60.57
N ASP A 4 37.31 -18.95 60.25
CA ASP A 4 36.85 -19.40 58.90
C ASP A 4 37.82 -19.97 57.83
N GLY A 5 37.37 -21.04 57.16
CA GLY A 5 37.94 -21.67 55.95
C GLY A 5 37.12 -21.34 54.69
N PRO A 6 36.95 -22.21 53.66
CA PRO A 6 37.38 -23.63 53.51
C PRO A 6 38.06 -23.97 52.14
N LEU A 7 38.47 -25.24 51.91
CA LEU A 7 38.29 -26.05 50.65
C LEU A 7 39.26 -27.26 50.52
N ARG A 8 38.78 -28.34 49.85
CA ARG A 8 39.49 -29.59 49.41
C ARG A 8 39.94 -30.55 50.53
N ASP A 9 39.72 -31.87 50.49
CA ASP A 9 39.65 -32.84 49.38
C ASP A 9 38.63 -33.98 49.63
N SER A 10 38.17 -34.65 48.55
CA SER A 10 37.46 -35.93 48.65
C SER A 10 37.60 -36.82 47.40
N GLN A 11 38.61 -37.68 47.41
CA GLN A 11 38.66 -38.93 46.64
C GLN A 11 38.80 -40.12 47.60
N SER A 12 38.40 -41.33 47.17
CA SER A 12 38.64 -42.66 47.79
C SER A 12 37.55 -43.38 48.64
N GLU A 13 36.27 -43.01 48.61
CA GLU A 13 35.18 -43.86 49.20
C GLU A 13 34.02 -44.23 48.25
N ALA A 14 34.15 -44.00 46.93
CA ALA A 14 33.08 -44.31 45.96
C ALA A 14 33.25 -45.63 45.17
N GLU A 15 34.37 -46.34 45.31
CA GLU A 15 34.69 -47.52 44.46
C GLU A 15 34.28 -48.87 45.07
N ALA A 16 33.78 -48.91 46.31
CA ALA A 16 33.42 -50.14 47.02
C ALA A 16 31.95 -50.62 46.80
N ALA A 17 31.10 -49.86 46.10
CA ALA A 17 29.65 -50.10 46.06
C ALA A 17 29.10 -50.70 44.74
N VAL A 18 29.97 -51.06 43.78
CA VAL A 18 29.55 -51.51 42.42
C VAL A 18 29.43 -53.04 42.30
N ALA A 19 29.86 -53.81 43.32
CA ALA A 19 30.01 -55.27 43.25
C ALA A 19 28.92 -56.10 43.99
N SER A 20 27.69 -55.60 44.16
CA SER A 20 26.53 -56.49 44.42
C SER A 20 25.17 -55.88 44.06
N ARG A 21 24.58 -56.34 42.94
CA ARG A 21 23.12 -56.44 42.64
C ARG A 21 22.87 -56.82 41.17
N LYS A 22 23.33 -58.01 40.78
CA LYS A 22 22.71 -58.78 39.69
C LYS A 22 21.89 -59.91 40.32
N SER A 23 20.61 -59.65 40.58
CA SER A 23 19.59 -60.70 40.68
C SER A 23 18.21 -60.13 40.44
N SER A 24 17.35 -60.95 39.86
CA SER A 24 16.03 -60.58 39.35
C SER A 24 14.96 -60.48 40.45
N SER A 25 14.18 -59.40 40.43
CA SER A 25 12.78 -59.45 40.86
C SER A 25 11.95 -58.50 39.99
N LYS A 26 10.79 -58.99 39.52
CA LYS A 26 9.80 -58.16 38.83
C LYS A 26 9.22 -57.14 39.82
N PRO A 27 8.93 -55.89 39.43
CA PRO A 27 8.16 -55.00 40.30
C PRO A 27 6.78 -55.61 40.56
N GLN A 28 6.41 -55.75 41.83
CA GLN A 28 5.03 -56.07 42.20
C GLN A 28 4.12 -54.95 41.72
N ARG A 29 3.01 -55.30 41.07
CA ARG A 29 1.97 -54.34 40.70
C ARG A 29 1.46 -53.66 41.97
N SER A 30 1.50 -52.33 41.99
CA SER A 30 0.60 -51.51 42.78
C SER A 30 -0.84 -52.00 42.57
N GLY A 31 -1.63 -52.08 43.65
CA GLY A 31 -3.02 -52.51 43.54
C GLY A 31 -3.82 -51.57 42.63
N PRO A 32 -4.85 -52.07 41.91
CA PRO A 32 -5.53 -51.34 40.85
C PRO A 32 -6.20 -50.02 41.29
N GLY A 33 -6.36 -49.79 42.60
CA GLY A 33 -6.79 -48.49 43.12
C GLY A 33 -5.75 -47.38 42.91
N PHE A 34 -4.45 -47.63 43.10
CA PHE A 34 -3.45 -46.56 43.13
C PHE A 34 -3.23 -45.90 41.75
N ASP A 35 -3.16 -46.72 40.69
CA ASP A 35 -3.07 -46.20 39.31
C ASP A 35 -4.35 -45.47 38.89
N VAL A 36 -5.52 -45.91 39.37
CA VAL A 36 -6.79 -45.18 39.17
C VAL A 36 -6.78 -43.84 39.90
N TYR A 37 -6.31 -43.77 41.15
CA TYR A 37 -6.21 -42.50 41.88
C TYR A 37 -5.23 -41.54 41.21
N VAL A 38 -4.03 -41.97 40.81
CA VAL A 38 -3.06 -41.11 40.12
C VAL A 38 -3.59 -40.67 38.76
N SER A 39 -4.18 -41.58 37.96
CA SER A 39 -4.79 -41.25 36.67
C SER A 39 -5.95 -40.26 36.82
N LEU A 40 -6.82 -40.46 37.82
CA LEU A 40 -7.96 -39.56 38.08
C LEU A 40 -7.47 -38.19 38.56
N THR A 41 -6.49 -38.12 39.47
CA THR A 41 -5.90 -36.85 39.93
C THR A 41 -5.23 -36.11 38.79
N CYS A 42 -4.44 -36.79 37.94
CA CYS A 42 -3.85 -36.17 36.75
C CYS A 42 -4.92 -35.72 35.73
N THR A 43 -6.01 -36.49 35.54
CA THR A 43 -7.11 -36.12 34.64
C THR A 43 -7.85 -34.88 35.14
N VAL A 44 -8.16 -34.82 36.45
CA VAL A 44 -8.78 -33.65 37.08
C VAL A 44 -7.86 -32.42 37.03
N LEU A 45 -6.55 -32.59 37.27
CA LEU A 45 -5.57 -31.51 37.16
C LEU A 45 -5.48 -30.98 35.72
N MET A 46 -5.45 -31.88 34.72
CA MET A 46 -5.40 -31.53 33.30
C MET A 46 -6.71 -30.87 32.83
N LEU A 47 -7.86 -31.31 33.33
CA LEU A 47 -9.16 -30.66 33.08
C LEU A 47 -9.20 -29.26 33.71
N ALA A 48 -8.72 -29.08 34.95
CA ALA A 48 -8.64 -27.77 35.61
C ALA A 48 -7.70 -26.81 34.86
N ILE A 49 -6.51 -27.27 34.44
CA ILE A 49 -5.56 -26.48 33.64
C ILE A 49 -6.17 -26.14 32.28
N THR A 50 -6.85 -27.07 31.61
CA THR A 50 -7.50 -26.85 30.31
C THR A 50 -8.66 -25.88 30.43
N ALA A 51 -9.51 -26.00 31.45
CA ALA A 51 -10.61 -25.09 31.72
C ALA A 51 -10.12 -23.68 32.07
N TRP A 52 -9.05 -23.55 32.87
CA TRP A 52 -8.42 -22.28 33.19
C TRP A 52 -7.77 -21.64 31.94
N TYR A 53 -7.10 -22.43 31.10
CA TYR A 53 -6.53 -21.94 29.83
C TYR A 53 -7.63 -21.51 28.84
N TYR A 54 -8.74 -22.25 28.78
CA TYR A 54 -9.90 -21.88 27.95
C TYR A 54 -10.59 -20.62 28.48
N TRP A 55 -10.73 -20.47 29.80
CA TRP A 55 -11.25 -19.26 30.43
C TRP A 55 -10.36 -18.04 30.14
N GLN A 56 -9.04 -18.18 30.23
CA GLN A 56 -8.08 -17.13 29.86
C GLN A 56 -8.10 -16.80 28.36
N MET A 57 -8.16 -17.80 27.48
CA MET A 57 -8.33 -17.61 26.03
C MET A 57 -9.63 -16.84 25.72
N VAL A 58 -10.75 -17.23 26.32
CA VAL A 58 -12.04 -16.56 26.13
C VAL A 58 -11.98 -15.13 26.69
N ALA A 59 -11.40 -14.90 27.87
CA ALA A 59 -11.23 -13.56 28.45
C ALA A 59 -10.33 -12.66 27.59
N MET A 60 -9.23 -13.19 27.05
CA MET A 60 -8.32 -12.45 26.18
C MET A 60 -8.95 -12.15 24.81
N THR A 61 -9.70 -13.09 24.24
CA THR A 61 -10.45 -12.88 22.98
C THR A 61 -11.58 -11.85 23.18
N ASP A 62 -12.30 -11.93 24.30
CA ASP A 62 -13.33 -10.95 24.70
C ASP A 62 -12.74 -9.55 24.89
N GLN A 63 -11.57 -9.43 25.53
CA GLN A 63 -10.87 -8.16 25.70
C GLN A 63 -10.36 -7.58 24.36
N MET A 64 -9.86 -8.43 23.45
CA MET A 64 -9.45 -8.02 22.10
C MET A 64 -10.66 -7.61 21.24
N GLN A 65 -11.77 -8.33 21.31
CA GLN A 65 -13.01 -7.98 20.60
C GLN A 65 -13.63 -6.69 21.13
N LYS A 66 -13.69 -6.50 22.45
CA LYS A 66 -14.17 -5.24 23.07
C LYS A 66 -13.32 -4.04 22.66
N SER A 67 -11.99 -4.18 22.68
CA SER A 67 -11.05 -3.14 22.22
C SER A 67 -11.24 -2.80 20.72
N SER A 68 -11.39 -3.83 19.87
CA SER A 68 -11.59 -3.66 18.42
C SER A 68 -12.96 -3.02 18.08
N ILE A 69 -14.04 -3.48 18.72
CA ILE A 69 -15.38 -2.90 18.53
C ILE A 69 -15.40 -1.44 19.00
N PHE A 70 -14.79 -1.14 20.15
CA PHE A 70 -14.65 0.24 20.63
C PHE A 70 -13.86 1.13 19.67
N ALA A 71 -12.70 0.67 19.17
CA ALA A 71 -11.91 1.41 18.19
C ALA A 71 -12.71 1.69 16.90
N ASN A 72 -13.47 0.71 16.42
CA ASN A 72 -14.30 0.86 15.22
C ASN A 72 -15.44 1.88 15.43
N VAL A 73 -16.17 1.79 16.54
CA VAL A 73 -17.26 2.74 16.88
C VAL A 73 -16.72 4.15 17.13
N HIS A 74 -15.53 4.28 17.73
CA HIS A 74 -14.83 5.54 17.95
C HIS A 74 -14.36 6.19 16.64
N THR A 75 -13.73 5.42 15.75
CA THR A 75 -13.27 5.92 14.44
C THR A 75 -14.45 6.27 13.53
N GLU A 76 -15.55 5.53 13.59
CA GLU A 76 -16.80 5.87 12.89
C GLU A 76 -17.37 7.20 13.40
N TYR A 77 -17.39 7.42 14.73
CA TYR A 77 -17.80 8.69 15.35
C TYR A 77 -16.90 9.88 14.97
N ALA A 78 -15.61 9.63 14.80
CA ALA A 78 -14.62 10.62 14.37
C ALA A 78 -14.49 10.76 12.85
N SER A 79 -15.35 10.11 12.06
CA SER A 79 -15.36 10.24 10.60
C SER A 79 -15.91 11.59 10.15
N SER A 80 -15.39 12.13 9.04
CA SER A 80 -15.95 13.33 8.38
C SER A 80 -17.46 13.16 8.15
N ASP A 81 -17.88 11.99 7.66
CA ASP A 81 -19.27 11.65 7.39
C ASP A 81 -20.25 11.81 8.57
N ILE A 82 -19.77 11.75 9.82
CA ILE A 82 -20.53 12.02 11.05
C ILE A 82 -20.32 13.46 11.53
N LEU A 83 -19.12 14.03 11.40
CA LEU A 83 -18.85 15.42 11.75
C LEU A 83 -19.64 16.38 10.85
N ASP A 84 -19.59 16.21 9.53
CA ASP A 84 -20.38 16.95 8.54
C ASP A 84 -21.90 16.84 8.82
N ALA A 85 -22.34 15.67 9.32
CA ALA A 85 -23.74 15.42 9.67
C ALA A 85 -24.16 16.08 10.99
N ILE A 86 -23.22 16.33 11.90
CA ILE A 86 -23.43 17.14 13.10
C ILE A 86 -23.49 18.61 12.70
N GLU A 87 -22.48 19.12 11.99
CA GLU A 87 -22.38 20.50 11.50
C GLU A 87 -23.62 20.91 10.67
N THR A 88 -24.06 20.05 9.73
CA THR A 88 -25.30 20.28 8.95
C THR A 88 -26.56 20.45 9.82
N ILE A 89 -26.62 19.80 10.99
CA ILE A 89 -27.77 19.91 11.91
C ILE A 89 -27.58 21.11 12.86
N GLU A 90 -26.36 21.38 13.31
CA GLU A 90 -26.00 22.56 14.10
C GLU A 90 -26.34 23.85 13.35
N ASP A 91 -25.82 24.02 12.12
CA ASP A 91 -26.10 25.15 11.23
C ASP A 91 -27.61 25.39 11.06
N PHE A 92 -28.38 24.33 10.85
CA PHE A 92 -29.83 24.42 10.67
C PHE A 92 -30.55 24.83 11.96
N VAL A 93 -30.12 24.34 13.11
CA VAL A 93 -30.68 24.72 14.42
C VAL A 93 -30.29 26.15 14.78
N GLU A 94 -29.09 26.62 14.43
CA GLU A 94 -28.70 28.03 14.59
C GLU A 94 -29.49 28.95 13.64
N GLU A 95 -29.64 28.61 12.35
CA GLU A 95 -30.41 29.39 11.36
C GLU A 95 -31.89 29.56 11.80
N HIS A 96 -32.49 28.56 12.47
CA HIS A 96 -33.93 28.52 12.79
C HIS A 96 -34.25 28.56 14.30
N SER A 97 -33.30 28.88 15.18
CA SER A 97 -33.56 29.04 16.63
C SER A 97 -34.08 30.43 17.00
N LEU A 98 -34.16 31.35 16.02
CA LEU A 98 -34.78 32.68 16.13
C LEU A 98 -36.19 32.75 15.51
N ASP A 99 -36.67 31.66 14.91
CA ASP A 99 -38.02 31.59 14.31
C ASP A 99 -39.13 31.51 15.37
N GLN A 100 -40.36 31.87 14.97
CA GLN A 100 -41.55 31.73 15.83
C GLN A 100 -42.01 30.27 16.00
N ASP A 101 -41.67 29.39 15.06
CA ASP A 101 -41.96 27.95 15.11
C ASP A 101 -40.71 27.17 15.57
N PRO A 102 -40.84 26.11 16.38
CA PRO A 102 -39.70 25.27 16.75
C PRO A 102 -39.01 24.65 15.53
N TYR A 103 -37.67 24.61 15.52
CA TYR A 103 -36.87 24.15 14.37
C TYR A 103 -37.28 22.78 13.80
N TYR A 104 -37.78 21.86 14.63
CA TYR A 104 -38.26 20.55 14.19
C TYR A 104 -39.57 20.62 13.37
N VAL A 105 -40.40 21.65 13.57
CA VAL A 105 -41.58 21.95 12.75
C VAL A 105 -41.13 22.43 11.37
N THR A 106 -40.18 23.37 11.31
CA THR A 106 -39.60 23.87 10.05
C THR A 106 -38.93 22.74 9.26
N PHE A 107 -38.20 21.85 9.93
CA PHE A 107 -37.65 20.64 9.34
C PHE A 107 -38.73 19.73 8.72
N LEU A 108 -39.84 19.49 9.42
CA LEU A 108 -40.95 18.70 8.86
C LEU A 108 -41.56 19.37 7.62
N ARG A 109 -41.74 20.71 7.62
CA ARG A 109 -42.23 21.44 6.43
C ARG A 109 -41.28 21.25 5.24
N LEU A 110 -39.98 21.48 5.42
CA LEU A 110 -38.95 21.28 4.38
C LEU A 110 -38.90 19.82 3.88
N LYS A 111 -39.06 18.86 4.78
CA LYS A 111 -39.06 17.43 4.44
C LYS A 111 -40.28 17.04 3.60
N TYR A 112 -41.48 17.51 3.95
CA TYR A 112 -42.70 17.17 3.22
C TYR A 112 -42.89 18.00 1.94
N SER A 113 -42.34 19.21 1.86
CA SER A 113 -42.27 19.99 0.60
C SER A 113 -41.27 19.45 -0.42
N HIS A 114 -40.52 18.39 -0.09
CA HIS A 114 -39.47 17.78 -0.92
C HIS A 114 -38.26 18.69 -1.19
N ASP A 115 -38.06 19.70 -0.35
CA ASP A 115 -36.94 20.64 -0.44
C ASP A 115 -35.58 19.88 -0.39
N PRO A 116 -34.58 20.28 -1.20
CA PRO A 116 -33.23 19.73 -1.12
C PRO A 116 -32.61 19.80 0.29
N ARG A 117 -32.77 20.93 1.01
CA ARG A 117 -32.29 21.11 2.39
C ARG A 117 -32.96 20.11 3.34
N GLY A 118 -34.28 19.95 3.24
CA GLY A 118 -35.05 18.99 4.03
C GLY A 118 -34.62 17.53 3.82
N ARG A 119 -34.22 17.18 2.60
CA ARG A 119 -33.65 15.86 2.28
C ARG A 119 -32.24 15.66 2.82
N GLN A 120 -31.39 16.69 2.76
CA GLN A 120 -30.04 16.68 3.34
C GLN A 120 -30.10 16.51 4.87
N LEU A 121 -30.95 17.27 5.55
CA LEU A 121 -31.17 17.18 6.99
C LEU A 121 -31.71 15.81 7.43
N ASP A 122 -32.69 15.24 6.72
CA ASP A 122 -33.19 13.90 7.06
C ASP A 122 -32.21 12.77 6.74
N HIS A 123 -31.18 13.02 5.92
CA HIS A 123 -30.05 12.11 5.71
C HIS A 123 -29.04 12.20 6.86
N ALA A 124 -28.61 13.41 7.23
CA ALA A 124 -27.72 13.68 8.37
C ALA A 124 -28.32 13.12 9.68
N ARG A 125 -29.58 13.44 9.97
CA ARG A 125 -30.35 12.89 11.10
C ARG A 125 -30.38 11.36 11.08
N ARG A 126 -30.58 10.72 9.93
CA ARG A 126 -30.59 9.25 9.81
C ARG A 126 -29.22 8.62 10.08
N LYS A 127 -28.12 9.22 9.62
CA LYS A 127 -26.75 8.78 9.97
C LYS A 127 -26.57 8.79 11.50
N MET A 128 -26.90 9.91 12.15
CA MET A 128 -26.80 10.06 13.60
C MET A 128 -27.64 9.02 14.36
N VAL A 129 -28.93 8.88 14.05
CA VAL A 129 -29.79 7.88 14.71
C VAL A 129 -29.29 6.45 14.48
N SER A 130 -28.77 6.14 13.29
CA SER A 130 -28.18 4.82 12.99
C SER A 130 -26.95 4.53 13.85
N TRP A 131 -26.05 5.50 14.00
CA TRP A 131 -24.86 5.35 14.86
C TRP A 131 -25.25 5.18 16.34
N PHE A 132 -26.15 6.01 16.88
CA PHE A 132 -26.65 5.84 18.25
C PHE A 132 -27.34 4.48 18.48
N MET A 133 -28.11 3.98 17.51
CA MET A 133 -28.70 2.64 17.58
C MET A 133 -27.65 1.53 17.57
N LYS A 134 -26.54 1.71 16.82
CA LYS A 134 -25.40 0.78 16.78
C LYS A 134 -24.62 0.76 18.11
N VAL A 135 -24.38 1.93 18.72
CA VAL A 135 -23.77 2.06 20.06
C VAL A 135 -24.65 1.36 21.10
N ARG A 136 -25.96 1.67 21.13
CA ARG A 136 -26.92 1.00 22.01
C ARG A 136 -26.94 -0.51 21.80
N TYR A 137 -26.92 -0.98 20.56
CA TYR A 137 -26.90 -2.41 20.24
C TYR A 137 -25.67 -3.13 20.80
N PHE A 138 -24.47 -2.53 20.71
CA PHE A 138 -23.26 -3.12 21.31
C PHE A 138 -23.23 -3.02 22.85
N TYR A 139 -23.86 -2.00 23.43
CA TYR A 139 -24.07 -1.89 24.87
C TYR A 139 -25.04 -2.96 25.39
N ASP A 140 -26.21 -3.11 24.75
CA ASP A 140 -27.23 -4.12 25.09
C ASP A 140 -26.70 -5.57 24.97
N LEU A 141 -25.63 -5.77 24.18
CA LEU A 141 -24.89 -7.04 24.03
C LEU A 141 -23.68 -7.19 24.97
N GLY A 142 -23.38 -6.21 25.82
CA GLY A 142 -22.27 -6.27 26.79
C GLY A 142 -20.86 -6.07 26.20
N TYR A 143 -20.73 -5.64 24.94
CA TYR A 143 -19.44 -5.31 24.32
C TYR A 143 -18.91 -3.92 24.71
N LEU A 144 -19.75 -3.06 25.29
CA LEU A 144 -19.37 -1.78 25.88
C LEU A 144 -19.64 -1.83 27.40
N PRO A 145 -18.64 -2.12 28.25
CA PRO A 145 -18.86 -2.36 29.68
C PRO A 145 -19.12 -1.05 30.46
N VAL A 146 -20.28 -0.97 31.11
CA VAL A 146 -20.71 0.18 31.94
C VAL A 146 -19.77 0.46 33.13
N THR A 147 -19.02 -0.56 33.55
CA THR A 147 -18.14 -0.52 34.73
C THR A 147 -16.74 0.04 34.45
N ASP A 148 -16.39 0.31 33.19
CA ASP A 148 -15.10 0.89 32.82
C ASP A 148 -15.27 2.39 32.46
N PRO A 149 -14.79 3.32 33.31
CA PRO A 149 -14.93 4.76 33.07
C PRO A 149 -14.37 5.22 31.71
N SER A 150 -13.35 4.52 31.20
CA SER A 150 -12.64 4.92 29.98
C SER A 150 -13.48 4.76 28.69
N TYR A 151 -14.58 4.01 28.75
CA TYR A 151 -15.53 3.81 27.64
C TYR A 151 -16.72 4.78 27.79
N VAL A 152 -17.29 4.84 29.00
CA VAL A 152 -18.49 5.63 29.32
C VAL A 152 -18.28 7.13 29.11
N GLU A 153 -17.07 7.64 29.36
CA GLU A 153 -16.70 9.04 29.13
C GLU A 153 -16.41 9.37 27.65
N LYS A 154 -16.17 8.38 26.78
CA LYS A 154 -15.66 8.61 25.41
C LYS A 154 -16.65 8.35 24.28
N ILE A 155 -17.65 7.47 24.46
CA ILE A 155 -18.58 7.11 23.38
C ILE A 155 -20.04 7.11 23.85
N PRO A 156 -20.84 8.13 23.49
CA PRO A 156 -20.38 9.47 23.05
C PRO A 156 -19.73 10.28 24.20
N GLY A 157 -19.90 9.84 25.46
CA GLY A 157 -19.56 10.63 26.65
C GLY A 157 -20.75 11.45 27.14
N LYS A 158 -20.81 11.76 28.45
CA LYS A 158 -21.99 12.38 29.08
C LYS A 158 -22.40 13.71 28.43
N ASP A 159 -21.44 14.59 28.16
CA ASP A 159 -21.72 15.93 27.64
C ASP A 159 -22.13 15.89 26.15
N ARG A 160 -21.45 15.07 25.33
CA ARG A 160 -21.86 14.81 23.95
C ARG A 160 -23.21 14.09 23.87
N ALA A 161 -23.52 13.18 24.81
CA ALA A 161 -24.82 12.51 24.89
C ALA A 161 -25.93 13.52 25.16
N ARG A 162 -25.73 14.45 26.10
CA ARG A 162 -26.66 15.55 26.37
C ARG A 162 -26.86 16.39 25.11
N PHE A 163 -25.77 16.94 24.58
CA PHE A 163 -25.79 17.82 23.41
C PHE A 163 -26.51 17.19 22.20
N LEU A 164 -26.11 15.98 21.79
CA LEU A 164 -26.71 15.31 20.63
C LEU A 164 -28.16 14.85 20.90
N SER A 165 -28.54 14.63 22.16
CA SER A 165 -29.94 14.34 22.53
C SER A 165 -30.82 15.60 22.52
N GLU A 166 -30.26 16.78 22.74
CA GLU A 166 -30.96 18.07 22.64
C GLU A 166 -31.05 18.56 21.18
N LEU A 167 -30.01 18.28 20.37
CA LEU A 167 -29.90 18.64 18.95
C LEU A 167 -30.68 17.71 18.01
N VAL A 168 -30.48 16.39 18.10
CA VAL A 168 -30.98 15.41 17.12
C VAL A 168 -32.28 14.72 17.58
N GLY A 169 -32.47 14.60 18.90
CA GLY A 169 -33.64 13.94 19.50
C GLY A 169 -34.99 14.50 19.01
N PRO A 170 -35.23 15.82 19.12
CA PRO A 170 -36.46 16.46 18.63
C PRO A 170 -36.77 16.18 17.15
N LEU A 171 -35.76 16.06 16.30
CA LEU A 171 -35.92 15.74 14.87
C LEU A 171 -36.36 14.28 14.64
N ASP A 172 -35.84 13.30 15.39
CA ASP A 172 -36.28 11.90 15.28
C ASP A 172 -37.68 11.69 15.83
N ASP A 173 -37.98 12.29 16.99
CA ASP A 173 -39.31 12.17 17.62
C ASP A 173 -40.40 12.85 16.77
N ALA A 174 -40.13 14.02 16.17
CA ALA A 174 -41.05 14.66 15.22
C ALA A 174 -41.33 13.80 13.97
N VAL A 175 -40.32 13.10 13.43
CA VAL A 175 -40.47 12.18 12.28
C VAL A 175 -41.20 10.89 12.67
N ARG A 176 -41.02 10.41 13.91
CA ARG A 176 -41.78 9.26 14.43
C ARG A 176 -43.25 9.61 14.56
N LEU A 177 -43.57 10.74 15.18
CA LEU A 177 -44.94 11.25 15.32
C LEU A 177 -45.62 11.43 13.96
N SER A 178 -44.95 12.08 13.00
CA SER A 178 -45.50 12.30 11.65
C SER A 178 -45.64 11.01 10.81
N THR A 179 -45.05 9.90 11.26
CA THR A 179 -45.19 8.56 10.64
C THR A 179 -46.02 7.58 11.47
N GLY A 180 -46.70 8.05 12.53
CA GLY A 180 -47.59 7.24 13.38
C GLY A 180 -46.86 6.26 14.29
N ARG A 181 -45.57 6.50 14.57
CA ARG A 181 -44.74 5.73 15.51
C ARG A 181 -44.67 6.44 16.85
N THR A 182 -44.48 5.68 17.93
CA THR A 182 -44.31 6.26 19.26
C THR A 182 -43.03 7.10 19.36
N PRO A 183 -43.09 8.30 19.98
CA PRO A 183 -41.91 9.11 20.30
C PRO A 183 -41.16 8.42 21.44
N ARG A 184 -40.26 7.53 21.07
CA ARG A 184 -39.39 6.76 21.96
C ARG A 184 -38.04 6.58 21.28
N SER A 185 -37.40 7.71 21.02
CA SER A 185 -36.15 7.80 20.26
C SER A 185 -35.01 7.09 20.99
N VAL A 186 -33.96 6.76 20.24
CA VAL A 186 -32.77 6.09 20.81
C VAL A 186 -32.10 6.91 21.91
N PHE A 187 -32.25 8.24 21.85
CA PHE A 187 -31.70 9.20 22.80
C PHE A 187 -32.30 9.10 24.21
N GLU A 188 -33.55 8.64 24.37
CA GLU A 188 -34.17 8.42 25.69
C GLU A 188 -33.35 7.44 26.53
N PHE A 189 -32.90 6.33 25.93
CA PHE A 189 -32.00 5.36 26.56
C PHE A 189 -30.66 5.98 26.98
N PHE A 190 -30.08 6.89 26.17
CA PHE A 190 -28.84 7.58 26.54
C PHE A 190 -29.05 8.62 27.65
N ARG A 191 -30.20 9.31 27.69
CA ARG A 191 -30.56 10.22 28.80
C ARG A 191 -30.75 9.45 30.12
N GLU A 192 -31.41 8.29 30.08
CA GLU A 192 -31.54 7.37 31.21
C GLU A 192 -30.16 6.86 31.67
N MET A 193 -29.33 6.36 30.74
CA MET A 193 -28.01 5.80 31.02
C MET A 193 -27.03 6.81 31.66
N TYR A 194 -27.10 8.09 31.28
CA TYR A 194 -26.22 9.14 31.79
C TYR A 194 -26.84 10.03 32.89
N SER A 195 -28.09 9.77 33.29
CA SER A 195 -28.88 10.58 34.23
C SER A 195 -28.90 12.07 33.85
N VAL A 196 -29.29 12.38 32.62
CA VAL A 196 -29.32 13.75 32.06
C VAL A 196 -30.73 14.35 32.18
N PRO A 197 -30.90 15.59 32.70
CA PRO A 197 -32.21 16.25 32.80
C PRO A 197 -32.87 16.51 31.43
N SER A 198 -34.20 16.59 31.44
CA SER A 198 -35.02 16.92 30.28
C SER A 198 -35.34 18.43 30.25
N GLU A 199 -34.57 19.21 29.51
CA GLU A 199 -34.89 20.64 29.27
C GLU A 199 -35.64 20.86 27.94
N ASN A 200 -35.35 20.06 26.89
CA ASN A 200 -35.96 20.17 25.55
C ASN A 200 -36.60 18.86 25.05
N ALA A 201 -37.12 17.99 25.93
CA ALA A 201 -37.61 16.68 25.51
C ALA A 201 -38.99 16.73 24.81
N VAL A 202 -38.97 16.41 23.51
CA VAL A 202 -40.15 16.21 22.64
C VAL A 202 -40.94 14.93 22.98
N SER A 203 -40.53 14.16 24.01
CA SER A 203 -41.21 12.94 24.49
C SER A 203 -42.65 13.15 24.98
N HIS A 204 -43.09 14.40 25.15
CA HIS A 204 -44.46 14.76 25.49
C HIS A 204 -45.29 15.26 24.29
N LEU A 205 -44.70 15.47 23.10
CA LEU A 205 -45.47 15.87 21.93
C LEU A 205 -46.35 14.72 21.44
N THR A 206 -47.59 15.09 21.11
CA THR A 206 -48.59 14.25 20.49
C THR A 206 -48.81 14.67 19.03
N LEU A 207 -49.63 13.90 18.31
CA LEU A 207 -50.05 14.24 16.95
C LEU A 207 -51.00 15.46 16.88
N GLU A 208 -51.36 16.03 18.03
CA GLU A 208 -52.18 17.25 18.17
C GLU A 208 -51.36 18.53 18.29
N ASP A 209 -50.10 18.41 18.73
CA ASP A 209 -49.17 19.53 18.88
C ASP A 209 -48.47 19.93 17.56
N LEU A 210 -48.73 19.18 16.48
CA LEU A 210 -48.27 19.52 15.13
C LEU A 210 -49.23 20.50 14.43
N PRO A 211 -48.72 21.54 13.74
CA PRO A 211 -49.52 22.45 12.92
C PRO A 211 -50.51 21.74 11.96
N PRO A 212 -51.69 22.32 11.67
CA PRO A 212 -52.76 21.63 10.95
C PRO A 212 -52.39 21.14 9.54
N ASP A 213 -51.51 21.87 8.84
CA ASP A 213 -50.91 21.51 7.56
C ASP A 213 -50.09 20.21 7.68
N LEU A 214 -49.17 20.15 8.65
CA LEU A 214 -48.33 18.98 8.91
C LEU A 214 -49.14 17.79 9.44
N ARG A 215 -50.17 18.02 10.26
CA ARG A 215 -51.07 16.98 10.78
C ARG A 215 -51.79 16.26 9.63
N ASN A 216 -52.28 17.00 8.64
CA ASN A 216 -52.94 16.45 7.45
C ASN A 216 -51.98 15.71 6.51
N MET A 217 -50.75 16.22 6.31
CA MET A 217 -49.72 15.52 5.54
C MET A 217 -49.30 14.21 6.21
N SER A 218 -49.14 14.21 7.54
CA SER A 218 -48.81 13.03 8.35
C SER A 218 -49.86 11.92 8.23
N LEU A 219 -51.15 12.27 8.37
CA LEU A 219 -52.27 11.33 8.17
C LEU A 219 -52.30 10.73 6.76
N THR A 220 -51.88 11.50 5.75
CA THR A 220 -51.79 11.04 4.36
C THR A 220 -50.60 10.07 4.17
N ALA A 221 -49.44 10.38 4.75
CA ALA A 221 -48.26 9.51 4.72
C ALA A 221 -48.51 8.17 5.43
N ILE A 222 -49.19 8.19 6.58
CA ILE A 222 -49.60 6.97 7.33
C ILE A 222 -50.51 6.09 6.46
N ARG A 223 -51.51 6.68 5.78
CA ARG A 223 -52.42 5.95 4.87
C ARG A 223 -51.70 5.34 3.66
N GLN A 224 -50.69 6.03 3.10
CA GLN A 224 -49.88 5.51 1.98
C GLN A 224 -48.89 4.42 2.43
N GLY A 225 -48.31 4.54 3.64
CA GLY A 225 -47.42 3.53 4.21
C GLY A 225 -48.08 2.18 4.43
N ALA A 226 -49.35 2.18 4.87
CA ALA A 226 -50.16 0.97 5.07
C ALA A 226 -50.37 0.11 3.80
N TRP A 227 -50.22 0.69 2.60
CA TRP A 227 -50.31 -0.06 1.33
C TRP A 227 -49.05 -0.86 1.01
N ARG A 228 -47.85 -0.38 1.37
CA ARG A 228 -46.58 -1.07 1.05
C ARG A 228 -46.38 -2.35 1.87
N LEU A 229 -46.97 -2.45 3.06
CA LEU A 229 -46.90 -3.64 3.92
C LEU A 229 -47.76 -4.83 3.46
N LYS A 230 -48.70 -4.63 2.51
CA LYS A 230 -49.55 -5.71 1.99
C LYS A 230 -48.96 -6.49 0.80
N GLY A 231 -47.80 -6.08 0.29
CA GLY A 231 -47.21 -6.64 -0.94
C GLY A 231 -46.00 -7.57 -0.74
N SER A 232 -45.46 -7.70 0.47
CA SER A 232 -44.28 -8.52 0.75
C SER A 232 -44.65 -9.78 1.55
N SER A 233 -44.53 -10.94 0.93
CA SER A 233 -44.65 -12.24 1.59
C SER A 233 -43.41 -12.51 2.47
N ALA A 234 -43.39 -11.89 3.65
CA ALA A 234 -42.49 -12.23 4.75
C ALA A 234 -43.34 -12.53 5.98
N TYR A 235 -43.13 -13.69 6.58
CA TYR A 235 -43.94 -14.23 7.68
C TYR A 235 -44.02 -13.27 8.87
N SER A 236 -45.15 -12.57 9.03
CA SER A 236 -45.46 -11.79 10.22
C SER A 236 -46.14 -12.68 11.25
N PHE A 237 -45.36 -13.29 12.15
CA PHE A 237 -45.93 -13.73 13.43
C PHE A 237 -46.33 -12.49 14.25
N PRO A 238 -47.51 -12.47 14.91
CA PRO A 238 -47.82 -11.43 15.88
C PRO A 238 -46.79 -11.49 17.02
N MET A 239 -46.16 -10.36 17.36
CA MET A 239 -45.36 -10.33 18.59
C MET A 239 -46.30 -10.49 19.79
N LEU A 240 -45.98 -11.43 20.68
CA LEU A 240 -46.72 -11.71 21.94
C LEU A 240 -46.70 -10.55 22.96
N HIS A 241 -46.25 -9.35 22.57
CA HIS A 241 -46.25 -8.14 23.38
C HIS A 241 -47.66 -7.55 23.62
N ASP A 242 -48.66 -7.93 22.82
CA ASP A 242 -50.01 -7.35 22.87
C ASP A 242 -50.99 -8.06 23.83
N ILE A 243 -50.53 -9.02 24.66
CA ILE A 243 -51.37 -9.72 25.65
C ILE A 243 -50.84 -9.50 27.08
N PRO A 244 -51.44 -8.59 27.86
CA PRO A 244 -51.16 -8.45 29.28
C PRO A 244 -51.67 -9.66 30.09
N ASN A 245 -50.90 -10.08 31.10
CA ASN A 245 -51.30 -11.03 32.15
C ASN A 245 -51.64 -12.48 31.71
N LEU A 246 -50.64 -13.25 31.27
CA LEU A 246 -50.67 -14.73 31.37
C LEU A 246 -49.60 -15.24 32.35
N PRO A 247 -49.88 -16.30 33.14
CA PRO A 247 -48.91 -16.89 34.07
C PRO A 247 -47.78 -17.64 33.32
N PRO A 248 -46.52 -17.63 33.82
CA PRO A 248 -45.35 -18.09 33.06
C PRO A 248 -45.44 -19.55 32.58
N THR A 249 -45.93 -20.43 33.44
CA THR A 249 -45.96 -21.89 33.22
C THR A 249 -46.83 -22.32 32.04
N LEU A 250 -47.90 -21.60 31.74
CA LEU A 250 -48.80 -21.93 30.62
C LEU A 250 -48.19 -21.59 29.26
N SER A 251 -47.23 -20.65 29.21
CA SER A 251 -46.58 -20.22 27.96
C SER A 251 -45.62 -21.27 27.41
N VAL A 252 -44.84 -21.92 28.28
CA VAL A 252 -43.78 -22.88 27.91
C VAL A 252 -44.38 -24.16 27.33
N ALA A 253 -45.45 -24.69 27.93
CA ALA A 253 -46.11 -25.91 27.44
C ALA A 253 -46.69 -25.74 26.03
N LYS A 254 -47.23 -24.56 25.72
CA LYS A 254 -47.81 -24.25 24.40
C LYS A 254 -46.72 -24.05 23.33
N LEU A 255 -45.61 -23.38 23.69
CA LEU A 255 -44.42 -23.26 22.85
C LEU A 255 -43.80 -24.62 22.49
N LEU A 256 -43.79 -25.57 23.44
CA LEU A 256 -43.30 -26.94 23.25
C LEU A 256 -44.20 -27.78 22.33
N GLU A 257 -45.47 -27.43 22.14
CA GLU A 257 -46.34 -28.07 21.14
C GLU A 257 -46.12 -27.55 19.73
N GLU A 258 -45.97 -26.23 19.55
CA GLU A 258 -45.65 -25.63 18.25
C GLU A 258 -44.25 -26.05 17.73
N LEU A 259 -43.33 -26.34 18.66
CA LEU A 259 -41.99 -26.90 18.38
C LEU A 259 -41.98 -28.28 17.69
N LYS A 260 -43.10 -29.01 17.64
CA LYS A 260 -43.15 -30.35 17.03
C LYS A 260 -42.96 -30.37 15.49
N GLY A 261 -42.88 -29.21 14.82
CA GLY A 261 -43.02 -29.12 13.36
C GLY A 261 -42.04 -28.26 12.55
N SER A 262 -40.97 -27.69 13.13
CA SER A 262 -40.06 -26.77 12.40
C SER A 262 -38.56 -27.12 12.55
N VAL A 263 -37.79 -26.99 11.46
CA VAL A 263 -36.44 -27.59 11.32
C VAL A 263 -35.35 -26.57 10.89
N ASP A 264 -35.69 -25.29 10.74
CA ASP A 264 -34.76 -24.30 10.15
C ASP A 264 -33.95 -23.50 11.20
N LYS A 265 -32.66 -23.28 10.92
CA LYS A 265 -31.66 -22.71 11.86
C LYS A 265 -32.01 -21.30 12.33
N LEU A 266 -32.64 -20.49 11.48
CA LEU A 266 -33.06 -19.13 11.84
C LEU A 266 -34.20 -19.14 12.87
N HIS A 267 -35.14 -20.09 12.76
CA HIS A 267 -36.22 -20.25 13.72
C HIS A 267 -35.68 -20.69 15.08
N VAL A 268 -34.73 -21.63 15.13
CA VAL A 268 -34.06 -22.04 16.38
C VAL A 268 -33.37 -20.86 17.06
N ALA A 269 -32.62 -20.05 16.32
CA ALA A 269 -31.95 -18.87 16.87
C ALA A 269 -32.93 -17.81 17.43
N MET A 270 -34.06 -17.59 16.75
CA MET A 270 -35.11 -16.67 17.22
C MET A 270 -35.87 -17.22 18.44
N LEU A 271 -36.09 -18.54 18.51
CA LEU A 271 -36.77 -19.17 19.65
C LEU A 271 -35.90 -19.17 20.91
N MET A 272 -34.60 -19.43 20.78
CA MET A 272 -33.63 -19.35 21.87
C MET A 272 -33.53 -17.93 22.44
N ARG A 273 -33.77 -16.90 21.60
CA ARG A 273 -33.83 -15.50 22.02
C ARG A 273 -35.05 -15.18 22.90
N GLU A 274 -36.20 -15.83 22.69
CA GLU A 274 -37.36 -15.68 23.57
C GLU A 274 -37.27 -16.55 24.84
N LEU A 275 -36.74 -17.77 24.75
CA LEU A 275 -36.43 -18.58 25.94
C LEU A 275 -35.48 -17.83 26.89
N SER A 276 -34.45 -17.17 26.36
CA SER A 276 -33.56 -16.28 27.12
C SER A 276 -34.30 -15.13 27.82
N ARG A 277 -35.33 -14.53 27.19
CA ARG A 277 -36.14 -13.45 27.77
C ARG A 277 -37.11 -13.93 28.86
N ILE A 278 -37.70 -15.11 28.68
CA ILE A 278 -38.62 -15.72 29.65
C ILE A 278 -37.84 -16.14 30.90
N VAL A 279 -36.70 -16.81 30.73
CA VAL A 279 -35.79 -17.18 31.83
C VAL A 279 -35.33 -15.95 32.60
N ARG A 280 -34.96 -14.86 31.90
CA ARG A 280 -34.60 -13.59 32.53
C ARG A 280 -35.72 -13.03 33.41
N ARG A 281 -36.95 -12.95 32.91
CA ARG A 281 -38.10 -12.44 33.69
C ARG A 281 -38.45 -13.30 34.90
N SER A 282 -38.38 -14.63 34.80
CA SER A 282 -38.59 -15.51 35.96
C SER A 282 -37.46 -15.39 36.99
N ALA A 283 -36.19 -15.31 36.55
CA ALA A 283 -35.06 -15.11 37.45
C ALA A 283 -35.12 -13.76 38.19
N GLU A 284 -35.60 -12.70 37.53
CA GLU A 284 -35.84 -11.37 38.11
C GLU A 284 -37.03 -11.35 39.10
N GLN A 285 -37.92 -12.35 39.12
CA GLN A 285 -39.12 -12.39 39.99
C GLN A 285 -39.06 -13.43 41.13
N GLU A 286 -38.52 -14.63 40.90
CA GLU A 286 -38.58 -15.74 41.87
C GLU A 286 -37.20 -16.17 42.43
N GLY A 287 -36.10 -15.59 41.93
CA GLY A 287 -34.76 -15.73 42.53
C GLY A 287 -34.04 -17.06 42.34
N ASP A 288 -34.70 -18.12 41.84
CA ASP A 288 -34.07 -19.41 41.52
C ASP A 288 -34.17 -19.77 40.03
N ALA A 289 -33.12 -19.42 39.28
CA ALA A 289 -33.00 -19.75 37.86
C ALA A 289 -32.67 -21.24 37.60
N THR A 290 -32.29 -21.99 38.63
CA THR A 290 -31.71 -23.33 38.51
C THR A 290 -32.75 -24.36 38.06
N LEU A 291 -33.95 -24.28 38.64
CA LEU A 291 -35.04 -25.24 38.39
C LEU A 291 -35.52 -25.25 36.94
N VAL A 292 -35.55 -24.08 36.28
CA VAL A 292 -36.01 -23.93 34.89
C VAL A 292 -34.99 -24.51 33.90
N VAL A 293 -33.69 -24.34 34.18
CA VAL A 293 -32.60 -24.87 33.35
C VAL A 293 -32.53 -26.40 33.45
N ASP A 294 -32.75 -26.97 34.63
CA ASP A 294 -32.76 -28.42 34.85
C ASP A 294 -33.88 -29.14 34.06
N VAL A 295 -35.09 -28.57 34.04
CA VAL A 295 -36.23 -29.11 33.27
C VAL A 295 -35.94 -29.08 31.76
N ILE A 296 -35.30 -28.02 31.26
CA ILE A 296 -34.91 -27.90 29.84
C ILE A 296 -33.83 -28.93 29.48
N LEU A 297 -32.82 -29.11 30.34
CA LEU A 297 -31.74 -30.09 30.15
C LEU A 297 -32.27 -31.53 30.17
N GLN A 298 -33.13 -31.89 31.13
CA GLN A 298 -33.73 -33.23 31.19
C GLN A 298 -34.60 -33.53 29.95
N HIS A 299 -35.31 -32.55 29.40
CA HIS A 299 -36.12 -32.75 28.19
C HIS A 299 -35.27 -32.83 26.91
N ALA A 300 -34.16 -32.09 26.82
CA ALA A 300 -33.24 -32.14 25.69
C ALA A 300 -32.45 -33.46 25.64
N LEU A 301 -31.90 -33.89 26.79
CA LEU A 301 -31.09 -35.11 26.91
C LEU A 301 -31.89 -36.40 26.73
N SER A 302 -33.20 -36.39 26.98
CA SER A 302 -34.06 -37.58 26.85
C SER A 302 -34.58 -37.85 25.44
N LYS A 303 -34.38 -36.94 24.46
CA LYS A 303 -34.93 -37.08 23.09
C LYS A 303 -33.94 -36.97 21.94
N TYR A 304 -32.75 -36.39 22.12
CA TYR A 304 -31.80 -36.16 21.03
C TYR A 304 -30.50 -36.95 21.23
N PRO A 305 -30.23 -38.03 20.46
CA PRO A 305 -29.03 -38.87 20.62
C PRO A 305 -27.69 -38.17 20.30
N TYR A 306 -27.72 -36.98 19.70
CA TYR A 306 -26.54 -36.23 19.26
C TYR A 306 -26.34 -34.95 20.10
N ALA A 307 -25.98 -35.14 21.37
CA ALA A 307 -25.85 -34.07 22.36
C ALA A 307 -24.78 -33.00 22.02
N SER A 308 -23.85 -33.27 21.09
CA SER A 308 -22.80 -32.34 20.68
C SER A 308 -23.29 -31.09 19.95
N GLU A 309 -24.40 -31.18 19.21
CA GLU A 309 -24.93 -30.04 18.43
C GLU A 309 -25.84 -29.10 19.25
N VAL A 310 -26.40 -29.60 20.35
CA VAL A 310 -27.20 -28.81 21.31
C VAL A 310 -26.33 -28.15 22.39
N ALA A 311 -25.12 -28.67 22.61
CA ALA A 311 -24.19 -28.14 23.62
C ALA A 311 -23.78 -26.68 23.37
N VAL A 312 -23.53 -26.28 22.12
CA VAL A 312 -23.04 -24.92 21.81
C VAL A 312 -24.09 -23.84 22.15
N PRO A 313 -25.37 -23.93 21.71
CA PRO A 313 -26.41 -22.97 22.13
C PRO A 313 -26.69 -22.97 23.64
N VAL A 314 -26.64 -24.14 24.30
CA VAL A 314 -26.81 -24.22 25.77
C VAL A 314 -25.66 -23.52 26.50
N CYS A 315 -24.42 -23.72 26.05
CA CYS A 315 -23.28 -22.99 26.56
C CYS A 315 -23.38 -21.46 26.31
N GLU A 316 -24.04 -21.00 25.25
CA GLU A 316 -24.32 -19.57 25.06
C GLU A 316 -25.38 -19.02 26.02
N ILE A 317 -26.39 -19.82 26.40
CA ILE A 317 -27.33 -19.44 27.47
C ILE A 317 -26.58 -19.28 28.81
N PHE A 318 -25.68 -20.22 29.14
CA PHE A 318 -24.77 -20.10 30.29
C PHE A 318 -23.77 -18.94 30.19
N ARG A 319 -23.54 -18.38 29.00
CA ARG A 319 -22.58 -17.29 28.73
C ARG A 319 -23.13 -15.90 29.06
N HIS A 320 -24.45 -15.73 29.14
CA HIS A 320 -25.11 -14.42 29.21
C HIS A 320 -25.70 -14.03 30.58
N TYR A 321 -26.03 -14.99 31.46
CA TYR A 321 -26.58 -14.69 32.78
C TYR A 321 -25.62 -15.18 33.88
N ALA A 322 -25.18 -14.23 34.70
CA ALA A 322 -24.01 -14.33 35.57
C ALA A 322 -24.07 -15.49 36.60
N LEU A 323 -23.49 -16.64 36.25
CA LEU A 323 -23.18 -17.73 37.18
C LEU A 323 -21.67 -18.04 37.32
N ILE A 324 -20.77 -17.15 36.87
CA ILE A 324 -19.32 -17.31 37.13
C ILE A 324 -19.00 -17.30 38.65
N PRO A 325 -19.62 -16.44 39.50
CA PRO A 325 -19.46 -16.56 40.96
C PRO A 325 -20.04 -17.87 41.49
N THR A 326 -21.17 -18.33 40.96
CA THR A 326 -21.87 -19.52 41.43
C THR A 326 -21.18 -20.81 40.98
N MET A 327 -20.52 -20.85 39.81
CA MET A 327 -19.60 -21.94 39.45
C MET A 327 -18.35 -21.93 40.32
N ARG A 328 -17.87 -20.75 40.76
CA ARG A 328 -16.77 -20.65 41.72
C ARG A 328 -17.18 -21.23 43.08
N ILE A 329 -18.39 -20.94 43.54
CA ILE A 329 -18.98 -21.54 44.76
C ILE A 329 -19.21 -23.04 44.56
N PHE A 330 -19.88 -23.46 43.49
CA PHE A 330 -20.16 -24.87 43.19
C PHE A 330 -18.88 -25.70 43.08
N PHE A 331 -17.83 -25.24 42.38
CA PHE A 331 -16.56 -25.96 42.33
C PHE A 331 -15.77 -25.90 43.64
N ILE A 332 -15.87 -24.83 44.45
CA ILE A 332 -15.21 -24.78 45.75
C ILE A 332 -15.93 -25.69 46.75
N GLU A 333 -17.24 -25.61 46.88
CA GLU A 333 -18.04 -26.42 47.81
C GLU A 333 -18.03 -27.90 47.40
N THR A 334 -18.26 -28.23 46.12
CA THR A 334 -18.21 -29.63 45.64
C THR A 334 -16.79 -30.22 45.67
N ALA A 335 -15.72 -29.40 45.63
CA ALA A 335 -14.36 -29.90 45.84
C ALA A 335 -13.98 -30.01 47.32
N VAL A 336 -14.39 -29.07 48.17
CA VAL A 336 -14.09 -29.06 49.60
C VAL A 336 -14.83 -30.18 50.34
N ASP A 337 -16.08 -30.47 49.97
CA ASP A 337 -16.85 -31.61 50.53
C ASP A 337 -16.58 -32.95 49.82
N ALA A 338 -15.73 -32.98 48.79
CA ALA A 338 -15.27 -34.25 48.23
C ALA A 338 -14.36 -34.97 49.26
N PRO A 339 -14.71 -36.19 49.74
CA PRO A 339 -13.95 -36.86 50.81
C PRO A 339 -12.48 -37.12 50.43
N TYR A 340 -12.13 -37.04 49.16
CA TYR A 340 -10.79 -37.23 48.59
C TYR A 340 -9.84 -36.03 48.78
N ILE A 341 -10.32 -34.79 48.93
CA ILE A 341 -9.42 -33.66 49.29
C ILE A 341 -8.92 -33.82 50.73
N SER A 342 -9.75 -34.35 51.65
CA SER A 342 -9.31 -34.69 53.01
C SER A 342 -8.17 -35.74 53.01
N VAL A 343 -8.16 -36.66 52.03
CA VAL A 343 -7.11 -37.67 51.86
C VAL A 343 -5.82 -37.03 51.32
N LEU A 344 -5.91 -36.14 50.32
CA LEU A 344 -4.77 -35.39 49.80
C LEU A 344 -4.13 -34.48 50.86
N ILE A 345 -4.94 -33.83 51.71
CA ILE A 345 -4.45 -33.02 52.83
C ILE A 345 -3.76 -33.90 53.89
N ARG A 346 -4.30 -35.09 54.22
CA ARG A 346 -3.65 -36.05 55.15
C ARG A 346 -2.36 -36.67 54.59
N LEU A 347 -2.26 -36.82 53.27
CA LEU A 347 -1.04 -37.23 52.58
C LEU A 347 0.02 -36.12 52.60
N ALA A 348 -0.39 -34.86 52.36
CA ALA A 348 0.50 -33.70 52.43
C ALA A 348 0.95 -33.38 53.87
N SER A 349 0.13 -33.68 54.89
CA SER A 349 0.46 -33.50 56.30
C SER A 349 1.33 -34.62 56.89
N GLY A 350 1.88 -35.52 56.07
CA GLY A 350 2.88 -36.52 56.47
C GLY A 350 2.37 -37.76 57.20
N ASN A 351 1.05 -37.97 57.30
CA ASN A 351 0.45 -39.08 58.07
C ASN A 351 0.28 -40.40 57.29
N MET A 352 0.89 -40.52 56.10
CA MET A 352 0.98 -41.76 55.32
C MET A 352 2.34 -41.85 54.62
N ALA A 353 2.95 -43.04 54.61
CA ALA A 353 4.29 -43.24 54.06
C ALA A 353 4.25 -43.47 52.53
N PHE A 354 5.04 -42.69 51.77
CA PHE A 354 5.23 -42.91 50.34
C PHE A 354 6.21 -44.06 50.07
N PRO A 355 5.95 -44.93 49.06
CA PRO A 355 6.84 -46.04 48.72
C PRO A 355 8.14 -45.60 48.02
N HIS A 356 8.19 -44.41 47.40
CA HIS A 356 9.42 -43.87 46.77
C HIS A 356 9.58 -42.35 46.95
N LYS A 357 10.83 -41.90 47.13
CA LYS A 357 11.18 -40.47 47.33
C LYS A 357 10.93 -39.57 46.12
N ALA A 358 10.77 -40.13 44.92
CA ALA A 358 10.50 -39.36 43.71
C ALA A 358 9.04 -38.86 43.65
N ASP A 359 8.10 -39.71 44.08
CA ASP A 359 6.66 -39.47 43.96
C ASP A 359 6.20 -38.37 44.92
N ALA A 360 6.73 -38.38 46.16
CA ALA A 360 6.50 -37.33 47.14
C ALA A 360 6.90 -35.94 46.60
N ARG A 361 8.02 -35.85 45.88
CA ARG A 361 8.54 -34.58 45.32
C ARG A 361 7.64 -34.04 44.21
N LEU A 362 7.16 -34.91 43.31
CA LEU A 362 6.21 -34.55 42.26
C LEU A 362 4.88 -34.04 42.85
N VAL A 363 4.35 -34.71 43.87
CA VAL A 363 3.13 -34.28 44.57
C VAL A 363 3.33 -32.95 45.28
N THR A 364 4.47 -32.71 45.94
CA THR A 364 4.78 -31.40 46.55
C THR A 364 4.87 -30.29 45.50
N GLU A 365 5.50 -30.54 44.35
CA GLU A 365 5.60 -29.57 43.25
C GLU A 365 4.21 -29.25 42.64
N VAL A 366 3.32 -30.25 42.50
CA VAL A 366 1.94 -30.06 42.04
C VAL A 366 1.08 -29.29 43.06
N VAL A 367 1.22 -29.56 44.36
CA VAL A 367 0.52 -28.80 45.41
C VAL A 367 1.01 -27.35 45.46
N ALA A 368 2.31 -27.09 45.27
CA ALA A 368 2.84 -25.73 45.17
C ALA A 368 2.34 -24.98 43.93
N PHE A 369 2.19 -25.68 42.79
CA PHE A 369 1.59 -25.13 41.57
C PHE A 369 0.12 -24.74 41.77
N LEU A 370 -0.67 -25.60 42.42
CA LEU A 370 -2.08 -25.31 42.75
C LEU A 370 -2.22 -24.16 43.76
N ALA A 371 -1.34 -24.08 44.75
CA ALA A 371 -1.32 -22.95 45.70
C ALA A 371 -1.07 -21.61 44.98
N ASN A 372 -0.14 -21.57 44.02
CA ASN A 372 0.14 -20.37 43.21
C ASN A 372 -1.00 -19.99 42.25
N LEU A 373 -1.84 -20.94 41.82
CA LEU A 373 -3.05 -20.64 41.05
C LEU A 373 -4.15 -19.98 41.92
N SER A 374 -4.12 -20.17 43.24
CA SER A 374 -5.13 -19.65 44.17
C SER A 374 -4.88 -18.22 44.66
N SER A 375 -3.65 -17.70 44.52
CA SER A 375 -3.20 -16.44 45.17
C SER A 375 -3.57 -15.14 44.44
N GLY A 376 -4.21 -15.22 43.28
CA GLY A 376 -5.11 -14.16 42.79
C GLY A 376 -4.51 -12.79 42.42
N SER A 377 -3.29 -12.71 41.88
CA SER A 377 -2.77 -11.46 41.30
C SER A 377 -3.28 -11.24 39.87
N THR A 378 -4.02 -10.16 39.62
CA THR A 378 -4.66 -9.82 38.32
C THR A 378 -3.72 -9.27 37.24
N TYR A 379 -2.40 -9.26 37.46
CA TYR A 379 -1.39 -8.91 36.45
C TYR A 379 -0.20 -9.88 36.54
N CYS A 380 0.13 -10.54 35.43
CA CYS A 380 1.33 -11.38 35.29
C CYS A 380 2.10 -10.98 34.02
N ASP A 381 3.42 -10.85 34.16
CA ASP A 381 4.37 -10.57 33.09
C ASP A 381 4.50 -11.77 32.11
N ILE A 382 4.79 -11.46 30.84
CA ILE A 382 5.19 -12.39 29.77
C ILE A 382 6.36 -13.30 30.20
N GLY A 383 7.28 -12.80 31.03
CA GLY A 383 8.34 -13.61 31.64
C GLY A 383 7.82 -14.75 32.51
N THR A 384 6.78 -14.49 33.31
CA THR A 384 6.13 -15.51 34.15
C THR A 384 5.36 -16.53 33.32
N TRP A 385 4.75 -16.10 32.21
CA TRP A 385 4.05 -16.96 31.26
C TRP A 385 4.99 -17.99 30.60
N THR A 386 6.18 -17.55 30.14
CA THR A 386 7.18 -18.45 29.55
C THR A 386 7.72 -19.48 30.55
N ALA A 387 7.89 -19.11 31.82
CA ALA A 387 8.30 -20.04 32.88
C ALA A 387 7.24 -21.14 33.16
N LEU A 388 5.95 -20.76 33.20
CA LEU A 388 4.84 -21.69 33.46
C LEU A 388 4.60 -22.67 32.30
N ASP A 389 4.64 -22.20 31.05
CA ASP A 389 4.54 -23.07 29.85
C ASP A 389 5.76 -24.00 29.72
N PHE A 390 6.96 -23.55 30.12
CA PHE A 390 8.13 -24.43 30.19
C PHE A 390 7.97 -25.52 31.27
N GLY A 391 7.49 -25.16 32.46
CA GLY A 391 7.21 -26.10 33.55
C GLY A 391 6.16 -27.16 33.18
N ALA A 392 5.05 -26.75 32.58
CA ALA A 392 4.00 -27.66 32.12
C ALA A 392 4.50 -28.64 31.03
N ARG A 393 5.33 -28.17 30.09
CA ARG A 393 5.96 -29.06 29.09
C ARG A 393 6.97 -30.03 29.68
N ASP A 394 7.78 -29.60 30.65
CA ASP A 394 8.73 -30.48 31.32
C ASP A 394 8.00 -31.54 32.15
N LEU A 395 6.95 -31.16 32.87
CA LEU A 395 6.06 -32.10 33.57
C LEU A 395 5.43 -33.13 32.61
N ALA A 396 4.88 -32.69 31.47
CA ALA A 396 4.31 -33.58 30.45
C ALA A 396 5.36 -34.51 29.84
N ARG A 397 6.58 -34.02 29.55
CA ARG A 397 7.69 -34.85 29.03
C ARG A 397 8.22 -35.84 30.06
N ARG A 398 8.20 -35.50 31.36
CA ARG A 398 8.54 -36.42 32.45
C ARG A 398 7.46 -37.48 32.62
N ALA A 399 6.18 -37.11 32.57
CA ALA A 399 5.06 -38.05 32.60
C ALA A 399 5.13 -39.06 31.43
N LEU A 400 5.41 -38.61 30.20
CA LEU A 400 5.61 -39.47 29.02
C LEU A 400 6.77 -40.47 29.15
N LYS A 401 7.72 -40.24 30.07
CA LYS A 401 8.83 -41.17 30.38
C LYS A 401 8.51 -42.16 31.51
N VAL A 402 7.48 -41.90 32.31
CA VAL A 402 7.11 -42.69 33.49
C VAL A 402 5.91 -43.60 33.19
N PHE A 403 4.95 -43.13 32.39
CA PHE A 403 3.74 -43.88 32.07
C PHE A 403 3.85 -44.67 30.75
N PRO A 404 3.39 -45.94 30.72
CA PRO A 404 3.30 -46.74 29.50
C PRO A 404 2.54 -46.05 28.34
N ALA A 405 2.93 -46.37 27.10
CA ALA A 405 2.43 -45.70 25.90
C ALA A 405 0.96 -46.01 25.56
N ASP A 406 0.41 -47.06 26.16
CA ASP A 406 -0.95 -47.56 26.01
C ASP A 406 -1.98 -46.89 26.94
N LEU A 407 -1.56 -46.03 27.87
CA LEU A 407 -2.50 -45.22 28.68
C LEU A 407 -2.96 -43.96 27.94
N ALA A 408 -4.23 -43.59 28.13
CA ALA A 408 -4.82 -42.34 27.62
C ALA A 408 -4.06 -41.06 28.06
N VAL A 409 -3.35 -41.12 29.20
CA VAL A 409 -2.43 -40.06 29.66
C VAL A 409 -1.35 -39.76 28.62
N HIS A 410 -0.84 -40.78 27.94
CA HIS A 410 0.20 -40.62 26.91
C HIS A 410 -0.36 -39.88 25.68
N GLU A 411 -1.61 -40.15 25.29
CA GLU A 411 -2.29 -39.41 24.22
C GLU A 411 -2.58 -37.95 24.62
N GLN A 412 -3.05 -37.73 25.86
CA GLN A 412 -3.36 -36.39 26.38
C GLN A 412 -2.11 -35.51 26.55
N CYS A 413 -1.00 -36.05 27.06
CA CYS A 413 0.28 -35.33 27.12
C CYS A 413 0.79 -34.96 25.71
N ASN A 414 0.64 -35.85 24.74
CA ASN A 414 0.99 -35.55 23.34
C ASN A 414 0.06 -34.50 22.72
N ARG A 415 -1.26 -34.54 23.00
CA ARG A 415 -2.21 -33.49 22.59
C ARG A 415 -1.85 -32.13 23.21
N LEU A 416 -1.49 -32.08 24.50
CA LEU A 416 -1.12 -30.83 25.18
C LEU A 416 0.19 -30.23 24.62
N LEU A 417 1.19 -31.07 24.33
CA LEU A 417 2.39 -30.65 23.60
C LEU A 417 2.05 -30.10 22.19
N LYS A 418 1.08 -30.71 21.49
CA LYS A 418 0.59 -30.26 20.17
C LYS A 418 -0.10 -28.88 20.26
N VAL A 419 -1.07 -28.71 21.15
CA VAL A 419 -1.79 -27.43 21.34
C VAL A 419 -0.84 -26.31 21.78
N SER A 420 0.07 -26.61 22.72
CA SER A 420 1.11 -25.67 23.18
C SER A 420 2.11 -25.32 22.06
N SER A 421 2.36 -26.21 21.09
CA SER A 421 3.14 -25.87 19.88
C SER A 421 2.38 -24.93 18.93
N MET A 422 1.07 -25.11 18.77
CA MET A 422 0.23 -24.22 17.96
C MET A 422 0.17 -22.80 18.56
N ALA A 423 0.02 -22.68 19.88
CA ALA A 423 0.07 -21.39 20.58
C ALA A 423 1.43 -20.68 20.45
N MET A 424 2.54 -21.42 20.43
CA MET A 424 3.86 -20.84 20.12
C MET A 424 4.01 -20.44 18.64
N THR A 425 3.22 -21.00 17.74
CA THR A 425 3.32 -20.71 16.29
C THR A 425 2.81 -19.31 15.97
N SER A 426 1.91 -18.74 16.78
CA SER A 426 1.55 -17.31 16.69
C SER A 426 2.65 -16.39 17.25
N HIS A 427 3.33 -16.79 18.33
CA HIS A 427 4.32 -15.94 19.01
C HIS A 427 5.74 -15.99 18.44
N ARG A 428 6.14 -17.05 17.71
CA ARG A 428 7.41 -17.05 16.95
C ARG A 428 7.42 -16.05 15.80
N ARG A 429 6.25 -15.69 15.23
CA ARG A 429 6.10 -14.84 14.02
C ARG A 429 6.56 -13.38 14.17
N PHE A 430 6.83 -12.92 15.40
CA PHE A 430 7.19 -11.52 15.69
C PHE A 430 8.62 -11.30 16.22
N SER A 431 9.45 -12.35 16.17
CA SER A 431 10.91 -12.21 16.31
C SER A 431 11.47 -11.19 15.29
N THR A 432 12.61 -10.57 15.64
CA THR A 432 13.48 -9.91 14.65
C THR A 432 14.10 -10.95 13.70
N ARG A 433 15.06 -10.57 12.84
CA ARG A 433 15.87 -11.50 11.99
C ARG A 433 16.32 -12.77 12.74
N GLY A 434 16.46 -12.69 14.07
CA GLY A 434 16.93 -13.80 14.90
C GLY A 434 18.37 -14.15 14.52
N ASN A 435 18.86 -15.28 15.01
CA ASN A 435 20.15 -15.82 14.56
C ASN A 435 20.00 -16.57 13.21
N LEU A 436 19.11 -16.12 12.31
CA LEU A 436 19.01 -16.70 10.97
C LEU A 436 20.29 -16.36 10.18
N PRO A 437 21.01 -17.38 9.68
CA PRO A 437 22.22 -17.17 8.90
C PRO A 437 21.91 -16.60 7.50
N LEU A 438 22.92 -16.02 6.86
CA LEU A 438 22.75 -15.19 5.66
C LEU A 438 22.16 -15.96 4.47
N ASP A 439 22.48 -17.26 4.37
CA ASP A 439 21.96 -18.23 3.39
C ASP A 439 20.43 -18.43 3.47
N ARG A 440 19.80 -18.09 4.61
CA ARG A 440 18.34 -18.13 4.81
C ARG A 440 17.65 -16.77 4.62
N VAL A 441 18.37 -15.75 4.17
CA VAL A 441 17.80 -14.46 3.75
C VAL A 441 17.55 -14.46 2.24
N ARG A 442 16.43 -13.92 1.79
CA ARG A 442 16.11 -13.65 0.37
C ARG A 442 15.70 -12.20 0.22
N ASN A 443 16.25 -11.50 -0.77
CA ASN A 443 15.81 -10.14 -1.13
C ASN A 443 15.30 -10.18 -2.57
N ILE A 444 13.97 -10.17 -2.73
CA ILE A 444 13.29 -10.37 -4.01
C ILE A 444 12.47 -9.17 -4.45
N GLY A 445 12.45 -8.93 -5.76
CA GLY A 445 11.49 -8.04 -6.41
C GLY A 445 10.38 -8.82 -7.09
N ILE A 446 9.16 -8.29 -7.08
CA ILE A 446 8.06 -8.81 -7.90
C ILE A 446 7.85 -7.82 -9.04
N SER A 447 8.11 -8.24 -10.28
CA SER A 447 8.12 -7.37 -11.47
C SER A 447 7.42 -8.03 -12.66
N ALA A 448 6.71 -7.23 -13.47
CA ALA A 448 5.81 -7.69 -14.53
C ALA A 448 5.23 -6.51 -15.31
N HIS A 449 4.58 -6.79 -16.44
CA HIS A 449 3.71 -5.83 -17.12
C HIS A 449 2.49 -5.40 -16.26
N VAL A 450 1.82 -4.32 -16.68
CA VAL A 450 0.49 -3.89 -16.20
C VAL A 450 -0.48 -5.09 -16.18
N ASP A 451 -1.38 -5.13 -15.21
CA ASP A 451 -2.43 -6.16 -15.05
C ASP A 451 -1.98 -7.64 -15.05
N SER A 452 -0.69 -7.92 -14.88
CA SER A 452 -0.20 -9.29 -14.70
C SER A 452 -0.46 -9.85 -13.29
N GLY A 453 -1.02 -9.03 -12.39
CA GLY A 453 -1.42 -9.44 -11.03
C GLY A 453 -0.27 -9.46 -10.01
N LYS A 454 0.69 -8.52 -10.11
CA LYS A 454 1.80 -8.36 -9.13
C LYS A 454 1.28 -8.14 -7.72
N THR A 455 0.56 -7.03 -7.50
CA THR A 455 0.05 -6.63 -6.18
C THR A 455 -0.86 -7.70 -5.60
N THR A 456 -1.68 -8.34 -6.43
CA THR A 456 -2.48 -9.52 -6.04
C THR A 456 -1.60 -10.67 -5.54
N LEU A 457 -0.51 -11.01 -6.24
CA LEU A 457 0.43 -12.05 -5.82
C LEU A 457 1.13 -11.66 -4.51
N THR A 458 1.58 -10.42 -4.38
CA THR A 458 2.20 -9.90 -3.16
C THR A 458 1.24 -10.00 -1.96
N GLU A 459 -0.03 -9.63 -2.14
CA GLU A 459 -1.07 -9.74 -1.11
C GLU A 459 -1.28 -11.21 -0.68
N ARG A 460 -1.36 -12.15 -1.64
CA ARG A 460 -1.43 -13.60 -1.31
C ARG A 460 -0.19 -14.08 -0.55
N VAL A 461 1.02 -13.62 -0.92
CA VAL A 461 2.27 -13.94 -0.20
C VAL A 461 2.24 -13.41 1.24
N LEU A 462 1.76 -12.19 1.47
CA LEU A 462 1.59 -11.64 2.82
C LEU A 462 0.56 -12.43 3.65
N PHE A 463 -0.50 -12.94 3.03
CA PHE A 463 -1.50 -13.76 3.71
C PHE A 463 -0.94 -15.14 4.10
N TYR A 464 -0.32 -15.87 3.17
CA TYR A 464 0.23 -17.20 3.47
C TYR A 464 1.37 -17.16 4.48
N THR A 465 2.13 -16.06 4.53
CA THR A 465 3.16 -15.83 5.55
C THR A 465 2.61 -15.27 6.88
N GLY A 466 1.28 -15.13 7.00
CA GLY A 466 0.60 -14.71 8.23
C GLY A 466 0.84 -13.25 8.62
N ARG A 467 1.06 -12.36 7.64
CA ARG A 467 1.28 -10.91 7.82
C ARG A 467 0.06 -10.04 7.55
N ILE A 468 -0.94 -10.58 6.86
CA ILE A 468 -2.29 -10.02 6.81
C ILE A 468 -3.29 -11.11 7.20
N GLU A 469 -4.34 -10.73 7.92
CA GLU A 469 -5.36 -11.68 8.42
C GLU A 469 -6.37 -12.08 7.35
N ASP A 470 -6.64 -11.19 6.40
CA ASP A 470 -7.44 -11.50 5.22
C ASP A 470 -6.95 -10.75 3.98
N ILE A 471 -7.40 -11.22 2.81
CA ILE A 471 -6.97 -10.73 1.50
C ILE A 471 -8.03 -9.84 0.87
N HIS A 472 -7.61 -8.62 0.49
CA HIS A 472 -8.40 -7.60 -0.20
C HIS A 472 -8.01 -7.50 -1.68
N GLU A 473 -8.88 -6.93 -2.51
CA GLU A 473 -8.64 -6.75 -3.95
C GLU A 473 -8.49 -5.28 -4.31
N ILE A 474 -7.67 -4.99 -5.34
CA ILE A 474 -7.27 -3.63 -5.75
C ILE A 474 -8.51 -2.72 -6.02
N GLN A 475 -9.58 -3.31 -6.54
CA GLN A 475 -10.89 -2.67 -6.74
C GLN A 475 -12.02 -3.58 -6.19
N GLY A 476 -11.83 -4.09 -4.97
CA GLY A 476 -12.85 -4.89 -4.28
C GLY A 476 -14.11 -4.08 -3.97
N SER A 477 -15.25 -4.76 -3.86
CA SER A 477 -16.53 -4.16 -3.41
C SER A 477 -16.53 -3.76 -1.93
N ASP A 478 -15.44 -4.03 -1.22
CA ASP A 478 -15.15 -3.67 0.17
C ASP A 478 -14.57 -2.25 0.30
N GLY A 479 -14.02 -1.67 -0.77
CA GLY A 479 -13.43 -0.34 -0.79
C GLY A 479 -12.11 -0.19 -0.01
N VAL A 480 -11.53 -1.29 0.48
CA VAL A 480 -10.33 -1.27 1.33
C VAL A 480 -9.04 -1.17 0.50
N GLY A 481 -8.97 -1.89 -0.62
CA GLY A 481 -7.78 -2.02 -1.46
C GLY A 481 -6.70 -2.94 -0.85
N CYS A 482 -5.71 -3.33 -1.65
CA CYS A 482 -4.59 -4.17 -1.19
C CYS A 482 -3.66 -3.39 -0.23
N LYS A 483 -3.03 -4.08 0.74
CA LYS A 483 -2.17 -3.44 1.77
C LYS A 483 -0.89 -2.77 1.19
N MET A 484 -0.49 -3.14 -0.02
CA MET A 484 0.69 -2.57 -0.69
C MET A 484 0.40 -1.22 -1.38
N ASP A 485 -0.82 -0.99 -1.85
CA ASP A 485 -1.25 0.27 -2.49
C ASP A 485 -1.70 1.25 -1.38
N HIS A 486 -0.73 2.01 -0.88
CA HIS A 486 -0.89 2.86 0.31
C HIS A 486 -1.32 4.29 -0.04
N MET A 487 -1.02 4.78 -1.24
CA MET A 487 -1.46 6.11 -1.68
C MET A 487 -2.92 6.04 -2.16
N GLU A 488 -3.69 7.08 -1.86
CA GLU A 488 -5.07 7.22 -2.36
C GLU A 488 -5.14 7.11 -3.89
N LEU A 489 -4.18 7.74 -4.60
CA LEU A 489 -4.06 7.66 -6.06
C LEU A 489 -3.75 6.24 -6.57
N GLU A 490 -3.03 5.40 -5.82
CA GLU A 490 -2.77 4.00 -6.20
C GLU A 490 -4.08 3.20 -6.17
N ARG A 491 -4.90 3.40 -5.13
CA ARG A 491 -6.24 2.78 -4.99
C ARG A 491 -7.25 3.29 -6.01
N GLU A 492 -7.31 4.60 -6.22
CA GLU A 492 -8.23 5.24 -7.18
C GLU A 492 -7.96 4.78 -8.62
N LYS A 493 -6.68 4.68 -9.01
CA LYS A 493 -6.28 4.26 -10.36
C LYS A 493 -6.10 2.75 -10.52
N GLY A 494 -6.06 1.99 -9.42
CA GLY A 494 -5.82 0.55 -9.42
C GLY A 494 -4.42 0.14 -9.89
N ILE A 495 -3.42 1.02 -9.69
CA ILE A 495 -2.03 0.78 -10.12
C ILE A 495 -1.05 1.13 -8.99
N THR A 496 -0.02 0.30 -8.83
CA THR A 496 1.11 0.60 -7.94
C THR A 496 2.01 1.65 -8.60
N ILE A 497 2.17 2.81 -7.94
CA ILE A 497 2.89 3.99 -8.43
C ILE A 497 4.31 4.02 -7.86
N THR A 498 4.46 3.73 -6.55
CA THR A 498 5.76 3.72 -5.89
C THR A 498 6.12 2.33 -5.40
N SER A 499 7.42 2.01 -5.38
CA SER A 499 7.87 0.69 -4.91
C SER A 499 7.64 0.54 -3.41
N ALA A 500 6.89 -0.49 -3.02
CA ALA A 500 6.52 -0.78 -1.63
C ALA A 500 7.42 -1.88 -1.05
N ALA A 501 8.09 -1.59 0.06
CA ALA A 501 8.98 -2.52 0.75
C ALA A 501 8.27 -3.20 1.92
N THR A 502 8.37 -4.53 1.99
CA THR A 502 7.82 -5.35 3.06
C THR A 502 8.73 -6.53 3.35
N TYR A 503 8.49 -7.23 4.46
CA TYR A 503 9.21 -8.45 4.80
C TYR A 503 8.26 -9.47 5.41
N CYS A 504 8.55 -10.74 5.16
CA CYS A 504 7.83 -11.86 5.73
C CYS A 504 8.81 -12.95 6.23
N GLN A 505 8.23 -14.00 6.81
CA GLN A 505 8.91 -15.23 7.17
C GLN A 505 8.15 -16.37 6.50
N TRP A 506 8.88 -17.31 5.89
CA TRP A 506 8.30 -18.49 5.25
C TRP A 506 9.01 -19.73 5.79
N THR A 507 8.24 -20.71 6.23
CA THR A 507 8.73 -22.05 6.56
C THR A 507 8.37 -22.94 5.37
N THR A 508 9.37 -23.51 4.71
CA THR A 508 9.15 -24.33 3.50
C THR A 508 8.44 -25.66 3.81
N LYS A 509 7.96 -26.38 2.78
CA LYS A 509 7.47 -27.78 2.92
C LYS A 509 8.45 -28.67 3.70
N ASP A 510 9.75 -28.45 3.50
CA ASP A 510 10.87 -29.18 4.12
C ASP A 510 11.19 -28.72 5.56
N LYS A 511 10.41 -27.77 6.11
CA LYS A 511 10.49 -27.19 7.47
C LYS A 511 11.71 -26.30 7.74
N ASP A 512 12.33 -25.76 6.68
CA ASP A 512 13.36 -24.74 6.80
C ASP A 512 12.74 -23.34 6.92
N ASP A 513 13.20 -22.56 7.89
CA ASP A 513 12.77 -21.17 8.13
C ASP A 513 13.59 -20.17 7.30
N TYR A 514 12.91 -19.29 6.56
CA TYR A 514 13.50 -18.24 5.73
C TYR A 514 12.97 -16.85 6.08
N HIS A 515 13.82 -15.83 5.89
CA HIS A 515 13.45 -14.42 5.96
C HIS A 515 13.46 -13.83 4.55
N ILE A 516 12.29 -13.39 4.07
CA ILE A 516 12.12 -12.85 2.72
C ILE A 516 11.79 -11.36 2.82
N ASN A 517 12.66 -10.52 2.27
CA ASN A 517 12.37 -9.11 2.01
C ASN A 517 11.82 -9.00 0.59
N ILE A 518 10.70 -8.32 0.42
CA ILE A 518 9.98 -8.17 -0.84
C ILE A 518 9.90 -6.68 -1.17
N ILE A 519 10.28 -6.33 -2.39
CA ILE A 519 9.94 -5.04 -3.00
C ILE A 519 8.92 -5.31 -4.10
N ASP A 520 7.69 -4.82 -3.91
CA ASP A 520 6.72 -4.79 -5.00
C ASP A 520 7.05 -3.60 -5.91
N THR A 521 7.10 -3.84 -7.23
CA THR A 521 7.59 -2.85 -8.19
C THR A 521 6.49 -2.36 -9.12
N PRO A 522 6.43 -1.04 -9.41
CA PRO A 522 5.42 -0.46 -10.29
C PRO A 522 5.30 -1.16 -11.63
N GLY A 523 4.04 -1.32 -12.04
CA GLY A 523 3.69 -2.07 -13.23
C GLY A 523 3.69 -1.30 -14.52
N HIS A 524 3.95 0.00 -14.52
CA HIS A 524 3.66 0.89 -15.65
C HIS A 524 4.93 1.60 -16.16
N VAL A 525 5.03 1.82 -17.48
CA VAL A 525 6.22 2.37 -18.15
C VAL A 525 6.61 3.77 -17.66
N ASP A 526 5.64 4.57 -17.24
CA ASP A 526 5.88 5.90 -16.65
C ASP A 526 6.63 5.85 -15.31
N PHE A 527 6.62 4.71 -14.61
CA PHE A 527 7.34 4.50 -13.34
C PHE A 527 8.55 3.58 -13.51
N THR A 528 9.15 3.54 -14.72
CA THR A 528 10.31 2.69 -15.03
C THR A 528 11.50 2.92 -14.07
N PHE A 529 11.72 4.15 -13.57
CA PHE A 529 12.78 4.43 -12.60
C PHE A 529 12.56 3.78 -11.22
N GLU A 530 11.31 3.59 -10.80
CA GLU A 530 10.98 2.82 -9.59
C GLU A 530 11.41 1.35 -9.73
N VAL A 531 11.31 0.79 -10.94
CA VAL A 531 11.79 -0.56 -11.25
C VAL A 531 13.33 -0.60 -11.29
N GLU A 532 13.98 0.38 -11.95
CA GLU A 532 15.46 0.50 -11.98
C GLU A 532 16.07 0.49 -10.58
N ARG A 533 15.58 1.38 -9.69
CA ARG A 533 16.13 1.56 -8.34
C ARG A 533 15.87 0.36 -7.44
N SER A 534 14.76 -0.35 -7.67
CA SER A 534 14.41 -1.57 -6.94
C SER A 534 15.29 -2.73 -7.38
N LEU A 535 15.37 -3.02 -8.69
CA LEU A 535 16.19 -4.13 -9.21
C LEU A 535 17.68 -3.99 -8.84
N ARG A 536 18.20 -2.76 -8.74
CA ARG A 536 19.59 -2.51 -8.33
C ARG A 536 19.97 -3.03 -6.93
N VAL A 537 19.01 -3.09 -5.99
CA VAL A 537 19.24 -3.47 -4.58
C VAL A 537 18.81 -4.89 -4.22
N LEU A 538 18.29 -5.63 -5.19
CA LEU A 538 17.74 -6.97 -5.01
C LEU A 538 18.76 -8.06 -5.38
N ASP A 539 18.65 -9.20 -4.72
CA ASP A 539 19.52 -10.34 -4.98
C ASP A 539 18.94 -11.25 -6.06
N GLY A 540 17.60 -11.34 -6.14
CA GLY A 540 16.87 -12.06 -7.18
C GLY A 540 15.50 -11.42 -7.46
N ALA A 541 14.76 -11.96 -8.42
CA ALA A 541 13.42 -11.47 -8.77
C ALA A 541 12.43 -12.56 -9.17
N VAL A 542 11.14 -12.26 -9.05
CA VAL A 542 10.02 -13.02 -9.59
C VAL A 542 9.46 -12.23 -10.78
N MET A 543 9.65 -12.75 -11.98
CA MET A 543 9.07 -12.18 -13.20
C MET A 543 7.67 -12.79 -13.42
N VAL A 544 6.62 -12.01 -13.17
CA VAL A 544 5.24 -12.48 -13.38
C VAL A 544 4.83 -12.26 -14.83
N VAL A 545 4.22 -13.28 -15.44
CA VAL A 545 3.78 -13.27 -16.84
C VAL A 545 2.30 -13.68 -16.88
N CYS A 546 1.49 -13.00 -17.68
CA CYS A 546 0.08 -13.37 -17.84
C CYS A 546 -0.06 -14.59 -18.78
N ALA A 547 -0.80 -15.62 -18.37
CA ALA A 547 -1.04 -16.82 -19.18
C ALA A 547 -1.75 -16.56 -20.53
N ILE A 548 -2.40 -15.41 -20.67
CA ILE A 548 -3.04 -14.96 -21.92
C ILE A 548 -2.16 -13.91 -22.61
N GLY A 549 -1.78 -12.84 -21.91
CA GLY A 549 -1.00 -11.73 -22.46
C GLY A 549 0.42 -12.11 -22.90
N CYS A 550 0.96 -13.21 -22.36
CA CYS A 550 2.30 -13.73 -22.66
C CYS A 550 3.40 -12.65 -22.52
N VAL A 551 4.35 -12.59 -23.45
CA VAL A 551 5.43 -11.59 -23.43
C VAL A 551 4.98 -10.33 -24.16
N GLN A 552 4.76 -9.29 -23.37
CA GLN A 552 4.37 -7.95 -23.80
C GLN A 552 5.60 -7.02 -23.79
N SER A 553 5.50 -5.85 -24.42
CA SER A 553 6.64 -4.92 -24.60
C SER A 553 7.37 -4.58 -23.31
N GLN A 554 6.62 -4.26 -22.25
CA GLN A 554 7.21 -3.96 -20.95
C GLN A 554 7.84 -5.19 -20.27
N THR A 555 7.40 -6.41 -20.58
CA THR A 555 8.09 -7.63 -20.12
C THR A 555 9.50 -7.67 -20.69
N VAL A 556 9.69 -7.22 -21.95
CA VAL A 556 11.02 -7.03 -22.57
C VAL A 556 11.82 -5.92 -21.87
N THR A 557 11.18 -4.79 -21.53
CA THR A 557 11.84 -3.71 -20.77
C THR A 557 12.33 -4.20 -19.40
N VAL A 558 11.48 -4.87 -18.64
CA VAL A 558 11.81 -5.43 -17.32
C VAL A 558 12.90 -6.50 -17.42
N ASP A 559 12.88 -7.33 -18.47
CA ASP A 559 13.95 -8.29 -18.75
C ASP A 559 15.29 -7.59 -19.01
N ARG A 560 15.33 -6.60 -19.91
CA ARG A 560 16.53 -5.77 -20.18
C ARG A 560 17.08 -5.13 -18.89
N GLN A 561 16.21 -4.66 -17.99
CA GLN A 561 16.62 -4.10 -16.69
C GLN A 561 17.20 -5.16 -15.74
N MET A 562 16.57 -6.33 -15.63
CA MET A 562 17.11 -7.44 -14.85
C MET A 562 18.44 -7.96 -15.40
N GLN A 563 18.63 -7.95 -16.72
CA GLN A 563 19.91 -8.27 -17.37
C GLN A 563 20.97 -7.22 -16.99
N ARG A 564 20.66 -5.92 -17.08
CA ARG A 564 21.58 -4.80 -16.75
C ARG A 564 22.12 -4.87 -15.31
N TYR A 565 21.29 -5.22 -14.34
CA TYR A 565 21.70 -5.38 -12.93
C TYR A 565 22.06 -6.82 -12.55
N GLU A 566 22.20 -7.70 -13.55
CA GLU A 566 22.64 -9.08 -13.39
C GLU A 566 21.77 -9.88 -12.40
N VAL A 567 20.45 -9.68 -12.38
CA VAL A 567 19.53 -10.24 -11.38
C VAL A 567 19.02 -11.63 -11.82
N PRO A 568 19.32 -12.72 -11.07
CA PRO A 568 18.71 -14.03 -11.22
C PRO A 568 17.21 -13.98 -11.01
N ARG A 569 16.46 -14.78 -11.77
CA ARG A 569 14.99 -14.71 -11.74
C ARG A 569 14.32 -16.06 -11.86
N ILE A 570 13.16 -16.17 -11.24
CA ILE A 570 12.19 -17.22 -11.52
C ILE A 570 11.00 -16.60 -12.24
N ILE A 571 10.32 -17.39 -13.07
CA ILE A 571 9.18 -16.92 -13.87
C ILE A 571 7.90 -17.53 -13.28
N PHE A 572 6.87 -16.71 -13.08
CA PHE A 572 5.57 -17.17 -12.61
C PHE A 572 4.49 -16.83 -13.64
N ILE A 573 3.96 -17.85 -14.32
CA ILE A 573 2.83 -17.70 -15.23
C ILE A 573 1.54 -17.67 -14.39
N ASN A 574 0.97 -16.48 -14.27
CA ASN A 574 -0.22 -16.17 -13.48
C ASN A 574 -1.48 -16.11 -14.37
N LYS A 575 -2.65 -16.03 -13.74
CA LYS A 575 -3.97 -15.95 -14.40
C LYS A 575 -4.37 -17.20 -15.21
N LEU A 576 -3.92 -18.39 -14.82
CA LEU A 576 -4.37 -19.67 -15.39
C LEU A 576 -5.86 -19.99 -15.14
N ASP A 577 -6.55 -19.17 -14.33
CA ASP A 577 -7.98 -19.22 -14.10
C ASP A 577 -8.85 -18.65 -15.23
N ARG A 578 -8.24 -17.96 -16.21
CA ARG A 578 -8.94 -17.20 -17.25
C ARG A 578 -9.13 -18.00 -18.53
N TYR A 579 -10.22 -17.73 -19.25
CA TYR A 579 -10.52 -18.35 -20.55
C TYR A 579 -9.41 -18.08 -21.58
N GLY A 580 -8.98 -19.11 -22.30
CA GLY A 580 -7.86 -19.05 -23.24
C GLY A 580 -6.47 -19.04 -22.60
N SER A 581 -6.33 -19.43 -21.32
CA SER A 581 -5.02 -19.49 -20.66
C SER A 581 -4.18 -20.67 -21.17
N GLU A 582 -3.02 -20.39 -21.79
CA GLU A 582 -2.14 -21.44 -22.33
C GLU A 582 -0.66 -21.22 -21.91
N PRO A 583 -0.17 -21.91 -20.87
CA PRO A 583 1.18 -21.67 -20.35
C PRO A 583 2.29 -22.05 -21.34
N TYR A 584 2.05 -23.01 -22.23
CA TYR A 584 3.01 -23.44 -23.25
C TYR A 584 3.28 -22.35 -24.31
N THR A 585 2.27 -21.56 -24.68
CA THR A 585 2.44 -20.40 -25.58
C THR A 585 3.21 -19.28 -24.89
N ALA A 586 2.99 -19.03 -23.60
CA ALA A 586 3.81 -18.11 -22.82
C ALA A 586 5.28 -18.58 -22.74
N LEU A 587 5.53 -19.88 -22.47
CA LEU A 587 6.87 -20.47 -22.49
C LEU A 587 7.57 -20.30 -23.85
N LYS A 588 6.86 -20.57 -24.96
CA LYS A 588 7.40 -20.39 -26.31
C LYS A 588 7.82 -18.93 -26.55
N GLN A 589 7.00 -17.96 -26.13
CA GLN A 589 7.33 -16.54 -26.25
C GLN A 589 8.50 -16.11 -25.36
N LEU A 590 8.66 -16.68 -24.17
CA LEU A 590 9.82 -16.43 -23.31
C LEU A 590 11.13 -16.88 -23.98
N LYS A 591 11.12 -18.05 -24.65
CA LYS A 591 12.26 -18.53 -25.44
C LYS A 591 12.52 -17.65 -26.66
N THR A 592 11.49 -17.33 -27.46
CA THR A 592 11.69 -16.68 -28.77
C THR A 592 11.82 -15.16 -28.73
N LYS A 593 11.10 -14.46 -27.85
CA LYS A 593 11.12 -12.98 -27.77
C LYS A 593 12.14 -12.43 -26.78
N LEU A 594 12.44 -13.16 -25.70
CA LEU A 594 13.41 -12.73 -24.69
C LEU A 594 14.75 -13.48 -24.77
N GLY A 595 14.86 -14.52 -25.62
CA GLY A 595 16.06 -15.36 -25.70
C GLY A 595 16.35 -16.18 -24.44
N LEU A 596 15.37 -16.33 -23.53
CA LEU A 596 15.60 -16.95 -22.24
C LEU A 596 15.64 -18.47 -22.35
N CYS A 597 16.70 -19.07 -21.80
CA CYS A 597 16.73 -20.50 -21.51
C CYS A 597 15.81 -20.80 -20.33
N ALA A 598 14.58 -21.22 -20.64
CA ALA A 598 13.51 -21.42 -19.66
C ALA A 598 12.78 -22.74 -19.88
N ALA A 599 12.38 -23.41 -18.81
CA ALA A 599 11.56 -24.63 -18.87
C ALA A 599 10.58 -24.68 -17.71
N LEU A 600 9.46 -25.38 -17.93
CA LEU A 600 8.44 -25.62 -16.92
C LEU A 600 8.95 -26.60 -15.88
N THR A 601 8.88 -26.22 -14.60
CA THR A 601 9.06 -27.16 -13.48
C THR A 601 7.71 -27.74 -13.02
N GLN A 602 6.61 -27.33 -13.66
CA GLN A 602 5.24 -27.68 -13.27
C GLN A 602 4.34 -27.89 -14.50
N VAL A 603 3.40 -28.84 -14.37
CA VAL A 603 2.29 -29.06 -15.33
C VAL A 603 0.98 -28.58 -14.69
N PRO A 604 0.09 -27.87 -15.41
CA PRO A 604 -1.16 -27.37 -14.82
C PRO A 604 -2.17 -28.51 -14.60
N LEU A 605 -2.80 -28.55 -13.43
CA LEU A 605 -3.87 -29.49 -13.14
C LEU A 605 -5.21 -28.88 -13.56
N GLY A 606 -5.65 -29.20 -14.78
CA GLY A 606 -6.80 -28.57 -15.42
C GLY A 606 -6.47 -27.19 -15.99
N ALA A 607 -7.47 -26.51 -16.55
CA ALA A 607 -7.32 -25.21 -17.18
C ALA A 607 -8.53 -24.30 -16.88
N GLU A 608 -8.36 -22.99 -16.98
CA GLU A 608 -9.41 -21.99 -16.86
C GLU A 608 -10.22 -22.14 -15.54
N ASP A 609 -11.55 -22.26 -15.62
CA ASP A 609 -12.40 -22.50 -14.45
C ASP A 609 -12.17 -23.84 -13.77
N LYS A 610 -11.63 -24.82 -14.48
CA LYS A 610 -11.29 -26.15 -13.95
C LYS A 610 -9.86 -26.24 -13.43
N PHE A 611 -9.09 -25.14 -13.42
CA PHE A 611 -7.74 -25.10 -12.85
C PHE A 611 -7.79 -25.41 -11.34
N ALA A 612 -7.34 -26.61 -10.96
CA ALA A 612 -7.42 -27.15 -9.61
C ALA A 612 -6.11 -26.98 -8.82
N GLY A 613 -4.97 -27.00 -9.50
CA GLY A 613 -3.65 -26.94 -8.86
C GLY A 613 -2.51 -27.12 -9.88
N VAL A 614 -1.38 -27.65 -9.43
CA VAL A 614 -0.19 -27.89 -10.25
C VAL A 614 0.42 -29.25 -9.92
N VAL A 615 1.08 -29.88 -10.89
CA VAL A 615 1.89 -31.08 -10.68
C VAL A 615 3.36 -30.67 -10.72
N ASP A 616 4.12 -30.98 -9.68
CA ASP A 616 5.57 -30.81 -9.63
C ASP A 616 6.26 -31.91 -10.43
N VAL A 617 6.98 -31.50 -11.47
CA VAL A 617 7.70 -32.37 -12.41
C VAL A 617 9.00 -32.90 -11.79
N ILE A 618 9.54 -32.21 -10.79
CA ILE A 618 10.82 -32.54 -10.13
C ILE A 618 10.62 -33.68 -9.12
N ARG A 619 9.50 -33.69 -8.37
CA ARG A 619 9.17 -34.75 -7.40
C ARG A 619 8.09 -35.74 -7.87
N ARG A 620 7.46 -35.51 -9.04
CA ARG A 620 6.33 -36.30 -9.57
C ARG A 620 5.14 -36.30 -8.58
N GLU A 621 4.81 -35.12 -8.06
CA GLU A 621 3.80 -34.91 -7.01
C GLU A 621 2.67 -33.98 -7.51
N ALA A 622 1.41 -34.33 -7.28
CA ALA A 622 0.27 -33.48 -7.62
C ALA A 622 -0.18 -32.64 -6.40
N HIS A 623 -0.21 -31.32 -6.54
CA HIS A 623 -0.49 -30.39 -5.45
C HIS A 623 -1.91 -29.82 -5.57
N HIS A 624 -2.76 -30.21 -4.63
CA HIS A 624 -4.15 -29.73 -4.50
C HIS A 624 -4.26 -28.69 -3.38
N PHE A 625 -4.93 -27.57 -3.66
CA PHE A 625 -5.07 -26.45 -2.73
C PHE A 625 -6.48 -26.44 -2.13
N GLU A 626 -6.58 -26.51 -0.81
CA GLU A 626 -7.82 -26.75 -0.07
C GLU A 626 -7.97 -25.82 1.15
N GLY A 627 -9.14 -25.83 1.78
CA GLY A 627 -9.43 -25.00 2.95
C GLY A 627 -9.56 -23.50 2.63
N TYR A 628 -9.69 -22.68 3.69
CA TYR A 628 -9.96 -21.25 3.54
C TYR A 628 -8.84 -20.54 2.76
N LYS A 629 -9.20 -19.95 1.60
CA LYS A 629 -8.30 -19.24 0.67
C LYS A 629 -6.96 -19.98 0.40
N GLY A 630 -6.95 -21.32 0.42
CA GLY A 630 -5.76 -22.14 0.15
C GLY A 630 -4.73 -22.21 1.29
N LEU A 631 -5.12 -21.97 2.55
CA LEU A 631 -4.21 -22.09 3.71
C LEU A 631 -3.69 -23.52 3.93
N SER A 632 -4.37 -24.54 3.42
CA SER A 632 -3.95 -25.93 3.42
C SER A 632 -3.73 -26.43 2.00
N TRP A 633 -2.78 -27.34 1.83
CA TRP A 633 -2.57 -28.00 0.55
C TRP A 633 -2.07 -29.41 0.75
N ASN A 634 -2.56 -30.32 -0.09
CA ASN A 634 -2.33 -31.75 0.01
C ASN A 634 -1.55 -32.24 -1.22
N THR A 635 -0.68 -33.22 -0.97
CA THR A 635 0.13 -33.88 -2.00
C THR A 635 -0.53 -35.20 -2.37
N HIS A 636 -0.71 -35.43 -3.67
CA HIS A 636 -1.34 -36.63 -4.23
C HIS A 636 -0.46 -37.23 -5.33
N GLU A 637 -0.74 -38.46 -5.73
CA GLU A 637 -0.14 -39.06 -6.93
C GLU A 637 -0.56 -38.32 -8.21
N VAL A 638 0.29 -38.37 -9.24
CA VAL A 638 -0.01 -37.76 -10.54
C VAL A 638 -1.23 -38.43 -11.17
N PRO A 639 -2.28 -37.68 -11.58
CA PRO A 639 -3.43 -38.25 -12.25
C PRO A 639 -3.01 -38.98 -13.54
N SER A 640 -3.54 -40.18 -13.77
CA SER A 640 -3.14 -41.06 -14.89
C SER A 640 -3.13 -40.40 -16.27
N LYS A 641 -4.01 -39.41 -16.50
CA LYS A 641 -4.09 -38.63 -17.74
C LYS A 641 -2.94 -37.64 -17.96
N LEU A 642 -2.15 -37.33 -16.93
CA LEU A 642 -1.05 -36.37 -16.94
C LEU A 642 0.34 -37.02 -16.78
N VAL A 643 0.41 -38.33 -16.47
CA VAL A 643 1.69 -39.02 -16.22
C VAL A 643 2.63 -38.91 -17.43
N GLU A 644 2.14 -39.19 -18.64
CA GLU A 644 2.91 -39.09 -19.88
C GLU A 644 3.45 -37.67 -20.11
N GLN A 645 2.59 -36.66 -19.95
CA GLN A 645 2.96 -35.24 -20.08
C GLN A 645 3.97 -34.78 -19.02
N VAL A 646 3.88 -35.32 -17.80
CA VAL A 646 4.81 -35.02 -16.70
C VAL A 646 6.18 -35.64 -16.97
N GLU A 647 6.24 -36.89 -17.43
CA GLU A 647 7.51 -37.53 -17.78
C GLU A 647 8.17 -36.90 -19.03
N GLU A 648 7.40 -36.51 -20.05
CA GLU A 648 7.92 -35.76 -21.20
C GLU A 648 8.48 -34.39 -20.78
N THR A 649 7.75 -33.66 -19.93
CA THR A 649 8.21 -32.38 -19.37
C THR A 649 9.46 -32.56 -18.49
N ARG A 650 9.51 -33.65 -17.70
CA ARG A 650 10.67 -34.00 -16.87
C ARG A 650 11.89 -34.30 -17.73
N LYS A 651 11.74 -35.13 -18.76
CA LYS A 651 12.81 -35.48 -19.68
C LYS A 651 13.39 -34.23 -20.34
N THR A 652 12.54 -33.37 -20.90
CA THR A 652 12.93 -32.09 -21.49
C THR A 652 13.68 -31.19 -20.49
N LEU A 653 13.26 -31.18 -19.21
CA LEU A 653 13.92 -30.41 -18.16
C LEU A 653 15.30 -31.00 -17.78
N VAL A 654 15.42 -32.32 -17.68
CA VAL A 654 16.68 -33.01 -17.35
C VAL A 654 17.69 -32.86 -18.48
N GLU A 655 17.31 -33.09 -19.73
CA GLU A 655 18.14 -32.87 -20.92
C GLU A 655 18.68 -31.43 -20.96
N LEU A 656 17.81 -30.44 -20.79
CA LEU A 656 18.20 -29.03 -20.76
C LEU A 656 19.11 -28.67 -19.58
N MET A 657 18.98 -29.34 -18.42
CA MET A 657 19.88 -29.10 -17.29
C MET A 657 21.24 -29.79 -17.48
N ALA A 658 21.28 -30.97 -18.10
CA ALA A 658 22.52 -31.63 -18.47
C ALA A 658 23.34 -30.82 -19.50
N ASP A 659 22.67 -30.13 -20.44
CA ASP A 659 23.32 -29.20 -21.38
C ASP A 659 23.97 -27.95 -20.70
N LEU A 660 23.63 -27.65 -19.44
CA LEU A 660 24.02 -26.41 -18.76
C LEU A 660 24.88 -26.62 -17.50
N ASP A 661 24.81 -27.80 -16.89
CA ASP A 661 25.35 -28.12 -15.56
C ASP A 661 26.17 -29.41 -15.63
N ASP A 662 27.51 -29.27 -15.64
CA ASP A 662 28.46 -30.37 -15.88
C ASP A 662 28.29 -31.52 -14.85
N ASP A 663 28.10 -31.19 -13.56
CA ASP A 663 27.80 -32.16 -12.49
C ASP A 663 26.58 -33.04 -12.84
N LEU A 664 25.51 -32.43 -13.35
CA LEU A 664 24.28 -33.14 -13.70
C LEU A 664 24.46 -33.98 -14.97
N ALA A 665 25.26 -33.49 -15.92
CA ALA A 665 25.59 -34.20 -17.15
C ALA A 665 26.33 -35.51 -16.86
N GLU A 666 27.31 -35.49 -15.95
CA GLU A 666 28.02 -36.70 -15.52
C GLU A 666 27.05 -37.74 -14.91
N SER A 667 26.16 -37.32 -14.01
CA SER A 667 25.15 -38.21 -13.40
C SER A 667 24.16 -38.76 -14.45
N PHE A 668 23.67 -37.92 -15.37
CA PHE A 668 22.73 -38.32 -16.42
C PHE A 668 23.35 -39.30 -17.44
N LEU A 669 24.65 -39.21 -17.71
CA LEU A 669 25.38 -40.16 -18.55
C LEU A 669 25.59 -41.53 -17.88
N VAL A 670 25.51 -41.61 -16.55
CA VAL A 670 25.61 -42.86 -15.78
C VAL A 670 24.25 -43.52 -15.59
N ASP A 671 23.20 -42.74 -15.30
CA ASP A 671 21.81 -43.20 -15.17
C ASP A 671 20.85 -42.11 -15.67
N GLU A 672 19.98 -42.44 -16.62
CA GLU A 672 18.97 -41.51 -17.15
C GLU A 672 18.00 -41.01 -16.07
N ASN A 673 17.81 -41.77 -14.97
CA ASN A 673 16.87 -41.44 -13.89
C ASN A 673 17.51 -40.59 -12.77
N VAL A 674 17.84 -39.35 -13.10
CA VAL A 674 18.43 -38.36 -12.19
C VAL A 674 17.55 -38.11 -10.93
N PRO A 675 18.12 -38.17 -9.71
CA PRO A 675 17.41 -37.88 -8.45
C PRO A 675 16.86 -36.44 -8.35
N ALA A 676 15.71 -36.28 -7.68
CA ALA A 676 15.05 -34.99 -7.50
C ALA A 676 15.94 -33.94 -6.79
N ASP A 677 16.62 -34.32 -5.71
CA ASP A 677 17.48 -33.40 -4.93
C ASP A 677 18.76 -32.99 -5.68
N GLU A 678 19.13 -33.71 -6.73
CA GLU A 678 20.25 -33.37 -7.62
C GLU A 678 19.80 -32.40 -8.71
N LEU A 679 18.64 -32.67 -9.31
CA LEU A 679 18.00 -31.74 -10.24
C LEU A 679 17.65 -30.40 -9.56
N GLU A 680 17.17 -30.37 -8.31
CA GLU A 680 16.95 -29.13 -7.55
C GLU A 680 18.27 -28.33 -7.35
N ARG A 681 19.40 -29.01 -7.12
CA ARG A 681 20.73 -28.38 -6.98
C ARG A 681 21.23 -27.79 -8.30
N ALA A 682 21.11 -28.52 -9.40
CA ALA A 682 21.47 -28.04 -10.74
C ALA A 682 20.62 -26.81 -11.13
N ILE A 683 19.29 -26.88 -10.95
CA ILE A 683 18.38 -25.75 -11.20
C ILE A 683 18.81 -24.53 -10.37
N ARG A 684 19.14 -24.70 -9.08
CA ARG A 684 19.64 -23.59 -8.23
C ARG A 684 20.93 -22.98 -8.81
N ARG A 685 21.95 -23.81 -9.13
CA ARG A 685 23.22 -23.32 -9.71
C ARG A 685 22.99 -22.52 -10.99
N GLN A 686 22.25 -23.09 -11.94
CA GLN A 686 22.04 -22.47 -13.25
C GLN A 686 21.12 -21.24 -13.18
N THR A 687 20.19 -21.19 -12.21
CA THR A 687 19.39 -19.98 -11.91
C THR A 687 20.29 -18.85 -11.40
N ILE A 688 21.15 -19.12 -10.39
CA ILE A 688 22.07 -18.12 -9.83
C ILE A 688 23.09 -17.64 -10.88
N ALA A 689 23.57 -18.55 -11.73
CA ALA A 689 24.44 -18.24 -12.86
C ALA A 689 23.74 -17.46 -14.00
N ARG A 690 22.41 -17.27 -13.93
CA ARG A 690 21.55 -16.67 -14.98
C ARG A 690 21.52 -17.44 -16.31
N LYS A 691 22.02 -18.68 -16.33
CA LYS A 691 21.98 -19.57 -17.49
C LYS A 691 20.63 -20.24 -17.68
N PHE A 692 19.82 -20.34 -16.62
CA PHE A 692 18.48 -20.93 -16.65
C PHE A 692 17.46 -20.07 -15.91
N CYS A 693 16.19 -20.14 -16.32
CA CYS A 693 15.05 -19.51 -15.68
C CYS A 693 13.94 -20.56 -15.43
N PRO A 694 13.72 -21.05 -14.20
CA PRO A 694 12.64 -21.99 -13.91
C PRO A 694 11.28 -21.30 -14.03
N VAL A 695 10.33 -21.97 -14.68
CA VAL A 695 8.98 -21.46 -14.94
C VAL A 695 7.95 -22.23 -14.10
N LEU A 696 7.31 -21.49 -13.19
CA LEU A 696 6.24 -21.96 -12.31
C LEU A 696 4.87 -21.44 -12.78
N LEU A 697 3.81 -22.11 -12.32
CA LEU A 697 2.44 -21.95 -12.77
C LEU A 697 1.50 -21.61 -11.61
N GLY A 698 0.50 -20.75 -11.84
CA GLY A 698 -0.57 -20.56 -10.86
C GLY A 698 -1.67 -19.57 -11.22
N SER A 699 -2.52 -19.33 -10.22
CA SER A 699 -3.50 -18.26 -10.19
C SER A 699 -3.48 -17.62 -8.81
N ALA A 700 -2.91 -16.42 -8.73
CA ALA A 700 -2.98 -15.59 -7.53
C ALA A 700 -4.41 -15.14 -7.19
N TYR A 701 -5.33 -15.14 -8.17
CA TYR A 701 -6.74 -14.83 -7.95
C TYR A 701 -7.47 -16.02 -7.28
N LYS A 702 -7.34 -17.24 -7.84
CA LYS A 702 -7.96 -18.47 -7.31
C LYS A 702 -7.12 -19.17 -6.22
N ASN A 703 -6.16 -18.48 -5.60
CA ASN A 703 -5.40 -18.96 -4.43
C ASN A 703 -4.62 -20.27 -4.65
N LYS A 704 -4.05 -20.46 -5.86
CA LYS A 704 -3.42 -21.71 -6.30
C LYS A 704 -2.03 -21.46 -6.89
N GLY A 705 -1.03 -22.23 -6.46
CA GLY A 705 0.34 -22.18 -7.00
C GLY A 705 1.27 -21.14 -6.35
N VAL A 706 0.79 -20.33 -5.40
CA VAL A 706 1.60 -19.30 -4.71
C VAL A 706 2.55 -19.92 -3.66
N GLN A 707 2.12 -21.01 -3.01
CA GLN A 707 2.88 -21.74 -2.01
C GLN A 707 4.11 -22.45 -2.64
N PRO A 708 3.99 -23.19 -3.79
CA PRO A 708 5.15 -23.61 -4.59
C PRO A 708 6.09 -22.48 -4.98
N LEU A 709 5.55 -21.31 -5.32
CA LEU A 709 6.37 -20.16 -5.70
C LEU A 709 7.24 -19.68 -4.53
N LEU A 710 6.69 -19.68 -3.30
CA LEU A 710 7.47 -19.34 -2.10
C LEU A 710 8.54 -20.39 -1.78
N ASP A 711 8.22 -21.68 -1.93
CA ASP A 711 9.23 -22.74 -1.81
C ASP A 711 10.34 -22.59 -2.87
N ALA A 712 9.98 -22.29 -4.13
CA ALA A 712 10.93 -22.04 -5.22
C ALA A 712 11.77 -20.76 -5.04
N VAL A 713 11.22 -19.70 -4.45
CA VAL A 713 11.98 -18.52 -4.01
C VAL A 713 13.06 -18.91 -3.00
N CYS A 714 12.71 -19.74 -2.01
CA CYS A 714 13.68 -20.20 -1.01
C CYS A 714 14.74 -21.13 -1.62
N LYS A 715 14.34 -22.06 -2.49
CA LYS A 715 15.22 -23.08 -3.10
C LYS A 715 16.12 -22.52 -4.21
N TYR A 716 15.58 -21.80 -5.18
CA TYR A 716 16.31 -21.46 -6.42
C TYR A 716 16.90 -20.05 -6.46
N LEU A 717 16.29 -19.05 -5.80
CA LEU A 717 16.84 -17.70 -5.79
C LEU A 717 18.03 -17.57 -4.82
N PRO A 718 18.98 -16.65 -5.11
CA PRO A 718 20.16 -16.43 -4.28
C PRO A 718 19.82 -15.78 -2.94
N SER A 719 20.63 -16.12 -1.94
CA SER A 719 20.85 -15.30 -0.76
C SER A 719 21.82 -14.14 -1.06
N PRO A 720 21.96 -13.16 -0.15
CA PRO A 720 23.00 -12.13 -0.29
C PRO A 720 24.42 -12.71 -0.40
N GLY A 721 24.68 -13.89 0.18
CA GLY A 721 25.99 -14.55 0.14
C GLY A 721 26.30 -15.29 -1.16
N ASP A 722 25.28 -15.65 -1.96
CA ASP A 722 25.46 -16.28 -3.27
C ASP A 722 25.77 -15.25 -4.39
N ARG A 723 25.83 -13.95 -4.05
CA ARG A 723 25.99 -12.84 -4.99
C ARG A 723 27.37 -12.20 -4.87
N THR A 724 28.07 -12.08 -5.99
CA THR A 724 29.28 -11.25 -6.10
C THR A 724 28.88 -9.79 -6.34
N TYR A 725 29.26 -8.88 -5.45
CA TYR A 725 29.02 -7.45 -5.61
C TYR A 725 30.31 -6.74 -5.99
N SER A 726 30.20 -5.70 -6.83
CA SER A 726 31.33 -4.84 -7.21
C SER A 726 31.01 -3.35 -7.03
N GLY A 727 32.07 -2.58 -6.80
CA GLY A 727 32.06 -1.12 -6.71
C GLY A 727 33.36 -0.53 -7.24
N TYR A 728 33.55 0.76 -6.99
CA TYR A 728 34.68 1.55 -7.48
C TYR A 728 35.35 2.31 -6.34
N ASP A 729 36.67 2.20 -6.23
CA ASP A 729 37.48 2.93 -5.23
C ASP A 729 37.86 4.32 -5.76
N GLN A 730 37.24 5.35 -5.18
CA GLN A 730 37.46 6.75 -5.56
C GLN A 730 38.82 7.29 -5.11
N SER A 731 39.53 6.59 -4.22
CA SER A 731 40.94 6.92 -3.88
C SER A 731 41.94 6.42 -4.92
N ARG A 732 41.53 5.47 -5.77
CA ARG A 732 42.37 4.84 -6.81
C ARG A 732 41.80 5.03 -8.21
N ASN A 733 41.43 6.28 -8.54
CA ASN A 733 40.96 6.67 -9.86
C ASN A 733 39.78 5.81 -10.41
N GLY A 734 38.94 5.27 -9.52
CA GLY A 734 37.82 4.41 -9.92
C GLY A 734 38.20 2.96 -10.27
N GLU A 735 39.28 2.41 -9.72
CA GLU A 735 39.56 0.96 -9.80
C GLU A 735 38.37 0.13 -9.28
N ARG A 736 38.06 -0.99 -9.97
CA ARG A 736 37.01 -1.93 -9.52
C ARG A 736 37.46 -2.68 -8.26
N VAL A 737 36.57 -2.73 -7.28
CA VAL A 737 36.75 -3.48 -6.02
C VAL A 737 35.62 -4.47 -5.82
N GLU A 738 35.97 -5.65 -5.28
CA GLU A 738 35.01 -6.68 -4.90
C GLU A 738 34.48 -6.42 -3.47
N ILE A 739 33.17 -6.61 -3.29
CA ILE A 739 32.46 -6.35 -2.05
C ILE A 739 31.88 -7.67 -1.54
N THR A 740 32.28 -8.06 -0.32
CA THR A 740 31.86 -9.31 0.32
C THR A 740 30.92 -9.02 1.48
N PRO A 741 29.75 -9.68 1.59
CA PRO A 741 28.80 -9.46 2.68
C PRO A 741 29.27 -10.03 4.03
N ASP A 742 30.22 -9.34 4.65
CA ASP A 742 30.80 -9.66 5.97
C ASP A 742 30.50 -8.52 6.97
N GLU A 743 29.92 -8.87 8.13
CA GLU A 743 29.57 -7.94 9.22
C GLU A 743 30.79 -7.24 9.86
N LYS A 744 32.00 -7.82 9.71
CA LYS A 744 33.26 -7.31 10.28
C LYS A 744 33.97 -6.29 9.38
N LYS A 745 33.63 -6.24 8.09
CA LYS A 745 34.22 -5.27 7.13
C LYS A 745 33.73 -3.83 7.41
N PRO A 746 34.41 -2.80 6.87
CA PRO A 746 33.93 -1.41 6.95
C PRO A 746 32.52 -1.28 6.36
N PHE A 747 31.70 -0.40 6.95
CA PHE A 747 30.31 -0.24 6.51
C PHE A 747 30.23 0.30 5.08
N LEU A 748 29.40 -0.35 4.27
CA LEU A 748 29.01 0.08 2.92
C LEU A 748 27.52 -0.19 2.72
N GLY A 749 26.75 0.88 2.54
CA GLY A 749 25.33 0.80 2.18
C GLY A 749 24.98 1.75 1.06
N MET A 750 23.92 1.47 0.31
CA MET A 750 23.45 2.33 -0.78
C MET A 750 22.03 2.79 -0.50
N ALA A 751 21.80 4.11 -0.54
CA ALA A 751 20.46 4.68 -0.52
C ALA A 751 19.80 4.47 -1.89
N PHE A 752 18.56 3.99 -1.93
CA PHE A 752 17.88 3.68 -3.21
C PHE A 752 16.48 4.30 -3.35
N LYS A 753 15.83 4.64 -2.23
CA LYS A 753 14.59 5.42 -2.16
C LYS A 753 14.72 6.45 -1.04
N SER A 754 14.31 7.68 -1.28
CA SER A 754 14.15 8.70 -0.26
C SER A 754 12.70 9.17 -0.28
N GLN A 755 12.11 9.34 0.91
CA GLN A 755 10.73 9.79 1.08
C GLN A 755 10.68 10.82 2.20
N ASP A 756 10.24 12.03 1.90
CA ASP A 756 10.05 13.05 2.93
C ASP A 756 8.70 12.81 3.63
N LEU A 757 8.72 12.61 4.95
CA LEU A 757 7.54 12.37 5.79
C LEU A 757 7.38 13.50 6.83
N PRO A 758 6.72 14.62 6.50
CA PRO A 758 6.41 15.66 7.48
C PRO A 758 5.48 15.09 8.58
N PRO A 759 5.69 15.41 9.88
CA PRO A 759 6.75 16.23 10.47
C PRO A 759 8.02 15.45 10.85
N ASN A 760 8.05 14.13 10.65
CA ASN A 760 9.10 13.21 11.12
C ASN A 760 10.44 13.30 10.37
N GLY A 761 10.47 14.01 9.23
CA GLY A 761 11.66 14.28 8.42
C GLY A 761 11.85 13.28 7.29
N THR A 762 13.05 13.29 6.68
CA THR A 762 13.41 12.40 5.57
C THR A 762 13.64 10.97 6.04
N LEU A 763 13.01 10.02 5.35
CA LEU A 763 13.18 8.59 5.49
C LEU A 763 13.99 8.05 4.29
N THR A 764 15.24 7.67 4.53
CA THR A 764 16.14 7.12 3.51
C THR A 764 16.16 5.59 3.58
N TYR A 765 15.70 4.93 2.53
CA TYR A 765 15.74 3.48 2.36
C TYR A 765 17.13 3.08 1.87
N MET A 766 17.74 2.11 2.55
CA MET A 766 19.12 1.70 2.36
C MET A 766 19.27 0.19 2.32
N ARG A 767 20.09 -0.28 1.37
CA ARG A 767 20.59 -1.65 1.26
C ARG A 767 21.98 -1.71 1.89
N VAL A 768 22.20 -2.62 2.85
CA VAL A 768 23.53 -2.84 3.44
C VAL A 768 24.24 -3.98 2.70
N TYR A 769 25.42 -3.70 2.15
CA TYR A 769 26.21 -4.66 1.37
C TYR A 769 27.35 -5.29 2.17
N GLN A 770 28.04 -4.53 3.03
CA GLN A 770 29.07 -5.04 3.94
C GLN A 770 29.16 -4.20 5.23
N GLY A 771 29.75 -4.77 6.27
CA GLY A 771 29.81 -4.19 7.60
C GLY A 771 28.44 -4.15 8.29
N SER A 772 28.33 -3.36 9.35
CA SER A 772 27.06 -3.19 10.09
C SER A 772 26.71 -1.72 10.27
N LEU A 773 25.39 -1.45 10.30
CA LEU A 773 24.80 -0.15 10.56
C LEU A 773 24.07 -0.19 11.90
N LYS A 774 24.40 0.73 12.80
CA LYS A 774 23.87 0.79 14.18
C LYS A 774 23.18 2.13 14.45
N LYS A 775 22.18 2.14 15.34
CA LYS A 775 21.54 3.37 15.81
C LYS A 775 22.59 4.34 16.39
N GLY A 776 22.55 5.61 15.99
CA GLY A 776 23.51 6.64 16.40
C GLY A 776 24.84 6.65 15.65
N GLN A 777 25.07 5.73 14.71
CA GLN A 777 26.29 5.69 13.91
C GLN A 777 26.38 6.90 12.96
N SER A 778 27.58 7.49 12.88
CA SER A 778 27.88 8.49 11.85
C SER A 778 28.25 7.82 10.54
N VAL A 779 27.58 8.21 9.46
CA VAL A 779 27.84 7.78 8.08
C VAL A 779 28.36 8.95 7.25
N VAL A 780 29.07 8.66 6.17
CA VAL A 780 29.58 9.64 5.19
C VAL A 780 28.91 9.37 3.85
N ASP A 781 28.29 10.40 3.29
CA ASP A 781 27.81 10.42 1.90
C ASP A 781 29.03 10.55 0.96
N THR A 782 29.24 9.60 0.06
CA THR A 782 30.41 9.57 -0.84
C THR A 782 30.35 10.61 -1.97
N LYS A 783 29.16 11.16 -2.28
CA LYS A 783 28.95 12.16 -3.33
C LYS A 783 29.15 13.58 -2.81
N THR A 784 28.72 13.86 -1.57
CA THR A 784 28.86 15.19 -0.96
C THR A 784 29.99 15.29 0.06
N ASN A 785 30.61 14.17 0.44
CA ASN A 785 31.55 14.03 1.57
C ASN A 785 31.01 14.53 2.92
N LYS A 786 29.68 14.71 3.02
CA LYS A 786 29.01 15.19 4.24
C LYS A 786 28.86 14.04 5.24
N ARG A 787 29.45 14.20 6.43
CA ARG A 787 29.21 13.30 7.56
C ARG A 787 27.85 13.62 8.20
N GLN A 788 27.01 12.61 8.38
CA GLN A 788 25.65 12.70 8.91
C GLN A 788 25.46 11.63 10.00
N SER A 789 24.58 11.88 10.99
CA SER A 789 24.34 10.95 12.10
C SER A 789 22.97 10.31 12.00
N LEU A 790 22.93 8.97 12.03
CA LEU A 790 21.70 8.19 11.93
C LEU A 790 20.93 8.26 13.25
N LYS A 791 19.71 8.83 13.22
CA LYS A 791 18.88 9.01 14.42
C LYS A 791 18.12 7.75 14.81
N LYS A 792 17.43 7.14 13.85
CA LYS A 792 16.70 5.87 14.02
C LYS A 792 16.94 4.95 12.83
N LEU A 793 16.92 3.65 13.12
CA LEU A 793 16.96 2.57 12.14
C LEU A 793 15.64 1.80 12.24
N LEU A 794 14.95 1.66 11.11
CA LEU A 794 13.59 1.14 11.01
C LEU A 794 13.56 -0.02 10.02
N ARG A 795 12.77 -1.06 10.34
CA ARG A 795 12.27 -2.03 9.35
C ARG A 795 10.84 -1.65 8.99
N LEU A 796 10.51 -1.75 7.71
CA LEU A 796 9.23 -1.31 7.16
C LEU A 796 8.36 -2.49 6.78
N HIS A 797 7.05 -2.34 6.95
CA HIS A 797 6.03 -3.28 6.51
C HIS A 797 4.88 -2.50 5.88
N SER A 798 4.98 -2.18 4.59
CA SER A 798 4.13 -1.19 3.92
C SER A 798 4.19 0.15 4.68
N SER A 799 3.09 0.59 5.30
CA SER A 799 2.99 1.82 6.11
C SER A 799 3.46 1.68 7.56
N GLU A 800 3.61 0.47 8.09
CA GLU A 800 4.01 0.23 9.47
C GLU A 800 5.54 0.26 9.63
N THR A 801 6.03 0.81 10.75
CA THR A 801 7.48 0.91 11.02
C THR A 801 7.84 0.29 12.38
N ARG A 802 8.90 -0.51 12.42
CA ARG A 802 9.45 -1.11 13.65
C ARG A 802 10.90 -0.67 13.84
N GLU A 803 11.19 -0.04 14.97
CA GLU A 803 12.56 0.38 15.31
C GLU A 803 13.45 -0.85 15.60
N VAL A 804 14.67 -0.83 15.08
CA VAL A 804 15.70 -1.88 15.26
C VAL A 804 17.01 -1.24 15.69
N THR A 805 17.84 -1.98 16.43
CA THR A 805 19.11 -1.46 16.98
C THR A 805 20.27 -1.51 16.00
N SER A 806 20.26 -2.49 15.09
CA SER A 806 21.30 -2.71 14.08
C SER A 806 20.78 -3.44 12.85
N ALA A 807 21.53 -3.36 11.75
CA ALA A 807 21.36 -4.11 10.51
C ALA A 807 22.73 -4.56 9.98
N GLY A 808 22.77 -5.75 9.37
CA GLY A 808 23.97 -6.34 8.78
C GLY A 808 23.89 -6.42 7.24
N PRO A 809 24.89 -7.02 6.59
CA PRO A 809 24.87 -7.32 5.16
C PRO A 809 23.61 -8.10 4.79
N GLY A 810 23.02 -7.77 3.65
CA GLY A 810 21.82 -8.45 3.18
C GLY A 810 20.50 -7.97 3.81
N ASP A 811 20.53 -7.00 4.72
CA ASP A 811 19.32 -6.33 5.23
C ASP A 811 18.93 -5.13 4.32
N ILE A 812 17.61 -4.90 4.21
CA ILE A 812 17.00 -3.68 3.67
C ILE A 812 16.33 -2.95 4.83
N VAL A 813 16.67 -1.68 5.03
CA VAL A 813 16.26 -0.87 6.18
C VAL A 813 15.95 0.55 5.77
N ALA A 814 15.23 1.28 6.62
CA ALA A 814 14.99 2.70 6.46
C ALA A 814 15.59 3.48 7.63
N CYS A 815 16.18 4.64 7.32
CA CYS A 815 16.99 5.43 8.25
C CYS A 815 16.41 6.84 8.34
N THR A 816 16.37 7.43 9.54
CA THR A 816 16.01 8.84 9.73
C THR A 816 17.21 9.68 10.15
N GLY A 817 17.21 10.95 9.75
CA GLY A 817 18.30 11.88 10.00
C GLY A 817 19.44 11.84 8.97
N LEU A 818 19.25 11.10 7.87
CA LEU A 818 20.10 11.14 6.69
C LEU A 818 19.37 11.90 5.58
N ASP A 819 20.01 12.91 5.00
CA ASP A 819 19.56 13.62 3.79
C ASP A 819 20.52 13.22 2.66
N VAL A 820 20.11 12.21 1.88
CA VAL A 820 20.93 11.52 0.88
C VAL A 820 20.06 11.17 -0.33
N PHE A 821 20.55 11.43 -1.54
CA PHE A 821 19.84 11.14 -2.79
C PHE A 821 19.83 9.64 -3.13
N SER A 822 18.79 9.20 -3.84
CA SER A 822 18.71 7.85 -4.41
C SER A 822 19.91 7.54 -5.32
N GLY A 823 20.49 6.34 -5.17
CA GLY A 823 21.70 5.89 -5.88
C GLY A 823 23.03 6.26 -5.22
N VAL A 824 23.02 7.05 -4.13
CA VAL A 824 24.25 7.43 -3.42
C VAL A 824 24.71 6.33 -2.46
N THR A 825 26.03 6.15 -2.38
CA THR A 825 26.68 5.22 -1.45
C THR A 825 27.05 5.94 -0.14
N CYS A 826 26.88 5.25 0.98
CA CYS A 826 27.21 5.71 2.31
C CYS A 826 28.22 4.76 2.97
N THR A 827 29.26 5.30 3.61
CA THR A 827 30.29 4.52 4.33
C THR A 827 30.41 4.98 5.79
N ASP A 828 31.22 4.29 6.61
CA ASP A 828 31.62 4.81 7.94
C ASP A 828 32.72 5.91 7.86
N GLY A 829 33.27 6.12 6.66
CA GLY A 829 34.39 7.01 6.38
C GLY A 829 35.77 6.36 6.52
N LYS A 830 35.87 5.04 6.71
CA LYS A 830 37.15 4.30 6.62
C LYS A 830 37.52 3.92 5.20
N ILE A 831 36.52 3.83 4.31
CA ILE A 831 36.67 3.51 2.89
C ILE A 831 35.99 4.58 2.04
N ASN A 832 36.56 4.86 0.87
CA ASN A 832 36.02 5.78 -0.13
C ASN A 832 35.54 5.01 -1.38
N TRP A 833 34.65 4.04 -1.13
CA TRP A 833 34.13 3.15 -2.16
C TRP A 833 32.71 3.53 -2.56
N THR A 834 32.40 3.37 -3.83
CA THR A 834 31.11 3.71 -4.43
C THR A 834 30.51 2.50 -5.15
N MET A 835 29.22 2.25 -4.99
CA MET A 835 28.50 1.25 -5.79
C MET A 835 28.32 1.74 -7.23
N SER A 836 28.20 0.81 -8.20
CA SER A 836 27.80 1.17 -9.57
C SER A 836 26.49 1.98 -9.56
N PRO A 837 26.44 3.13 -10.26
CA PRO A 837 25.32 4.08 -10.20
C PRO A 837 24.03 3.50 -10.78
N LEU A 838 22.92 4.15 -10.45
CA LEU A 838 21.62 3.87 -11.07
C LEU A 838 21.58 4.38 -12.52
N HIS A 839 20.98 3.60 -13.41
CA HIS A 839 20.59 4.09 -14.73
C HIS A 839 19.35 4.99 -14.61
N ILE A 840 19.52 6.28 -14.92
CA ILE A 840 18.42 7.26 -14.91
C ILE A 840 18.04 7.51 -16.38
N PRO A 841 16.87 7.06 -16.85
CA PRO A 841 16.41 7.35 -18.21
C PRO A 841 16.08 8.83 -18.38
N ALA A 842 16.21 9.34 -19.61
CA ALA A 842 15.81 10.70 -19.96
C ALA A 842 14.27 10.85 -19.95
N PRO A 843 13.73 12.01 -19.51
CA PRO A 843 12.31 12.28 -19.61
C PRO A 843 11.88 12.47 -21.07
N VAL A 844 10.66 12.01 -21.39
CA VAL A 844 10.11 11.95 -22.77
C VAL A 844 8.80 12.74 -22.93
N VAL A 845 8.28 13.35 -21.88
CA VAL A 845 7.12 14.27 -21.91
C VAL A 845 7.44 15.49 -21.06
N SER A 846 6.98 16.66 -21.50
CA SER A 846 7.09 17.93 -20.77
C SER A 846 5.75 18.64 -20.70
N LEU A 847 5.48 19.32 -19.58
CA LEU A 847 4.22 19.98 -19.28
C LEU A 847 4.48 21.31 -18.55
N SER A 848 3.73 22.36 -18.89
CA SER A 848 3.74 23.64 -18.17
C SER A 848 2.86 23.52 -16.92
N ILE A 849 3.38 23.94 -15.76
CA ILE A 849 2.63 24.00 -14.51
C ILE A 849 2.61 25.43 -13.97
N SER A 850 1.40 25.93 -13.67
CA SER A 850 1.17 27.29 -13.20
C SER A 850 0.32 27.30 -11.92
N PRO A 851 0.70 28.06 -10.88
CA PRO A 851 -0.09 28.20 -9.66
C PRO A 851 -1.27 29.14 -9.89
N ALA A 852 -2.42 28.87 -9.25
CA ALA A 852 -3.60 29.74 -9.31
C ALA A 852 -3.42 31.04 -8.51
N SER A 853 -2.64 31.01 -7.41
CA SER A 853 -2.37 32.16 -6.56
C SER A 853 -0.89 32.28 -6.16
N ARG A 854 -0.52 33.41 -5.54
CA ARG A 854 0.83 33.63 -4.99
C ARG A 854 1.14 32.72 -3.78
N GLU A 855 0.11 32.32 -3.03
CA GLU A 855 0.26 31.33 -1.96
C GLU A 855 0.54 29.94 -2.54
N ASP A 856 -0.24 29.53 -3.55
CA ASP A 856 -0.04 28.28 -4.29
C ASP A 856 1.36 28.22 -4.92
N SER A 857 1.88 29.34 -5.43
CA SER A 857 3.25 29.42 -5.95
C SER A 857 4.30 29.02 -4.91
N THR A 858 4.07 29.34 -3.63
CA THR A 858 5.00 29.02 -2.53
C THR A 858 4.88 27.54 -2.13
N LYS A 859 3.66 27.00 -2.13
CA LYS A 859 3.39 25.58 -1.88
C LYS A 859 3.94 24.69 -3.01
N MET A 860 3.66 25.06 -4.26
CA MET A 860 4.15 24.41 -5.48
C MET A 860 5.68 24.36 -5.52
N ALA A 861 6.38 25.47 -5.22
CA ALA A 861 7.84 25.49 -5.18
C ALA A 861 8.42 24.49 -4.17
N LYS A 862 7.80 24.36 -2.98
CA LYS A 862 8.19 23.36 -1.98
C LYS A 862 7.93 21.93 -2.45
N ALA A 863 6.78 21.67 -3.08
CA ALA A 863 6.43 20.37 -3.62
C ALA A 863 7.40 19.92 -4.74
N LEU A 864 7.63 20.78 -5.72
CA LEU A 864 8.56 20.54 -6.84
C LEU A 864 10.00 20.25 -6.36
N ALA A 865 10.48 20.96 -5.33
CA ALA A 865 11.79 20.74 -4.75
C ALA A 865 11.93 19.37 -4.05
N ARG A 866 10.86 18.90 -3.36
CA ARG A 866 10.80 17.55 -2.79
C ARG A 866 10.74 16.49 -3.87
N PHE A 867 9.85 16.65 -4.84
CA PHE A 867 9.61 15.67 -5.90
C PHE A 867 10.85 15.41 -6.76
N LYS A 868 11.65 16.45 -7.06
CA LYS A 868 12.97 16.32 -7.69
C LYS A 868 14.02 15.56 -6.86
N ARG A 869 13.84 15.44 -5.53
CA ARG A 869 14.67 14.60 -4.64
C ARG A 869 14.15 13.15 -4.59
N GLU A 870 12.84 12.95 -4.61
CA GLU A 870 12.20 11.62 -4.60
C GLU A 870 12.44 10.85 -5.92
N ASP A 871 12.36 11.55 -7.06
CA ASP A 871 12.56 10.99 -8.42
C ASP A 871 13.47 11.90 -9.28
N PRO A 872 14.65 11.42 -9.72
CA PRO A 872 15.57 12.18 -10.58
C PRO A 872 15.13 12.26 -12.05
N THR A 873 14.14 11.47 -12.50
CA THR A 873 13.54 11.61 -13.83
C THR A 873 12.53 12.76 -13.90
N PHE A 874 12.06 13.25 -12.74
CA PHE A 874 11.20 14.43 -12.65
C PHE A 874 12.04 15.72 -12.70
N ILE A 875 12.27 16.20 -13.92
CA ILE A 875 13.08 17.40 -14.17
C ILE A 875 12.19 18.64 -14.11
N VAL A 876 12.48 19.51 -13.14
CA VAL A 876 11.89 20.86 -13.05
C VAL A 876 12.86 21.87 -13.63
N SER A 877 12.38 22.64 -14.61
CA SER A 877 13.06 23.77 -15.23
C SER A 877 12.12 25.00 -15.29
N THR A 878 12.69 26.17 -15.55
CA THR A 878 11.92 27.37 -15.90
C THR A 878 12.34 27.78 -17.29
N ASP A 879 11.42 27.82 -18.24
CA ASP A 879 11.75 28.33 -19.57
C ASP A 879 12.04 29.83 -19.47
N PRO A 880 13.23 30.30 -19.85
CA PRO A 880 13.65 31.64 -19.50
C PRO A 880 13.10 32.71 -20.46
N GLY A 881 12.50 32.33 -21.59
CA GLY A 881 11.81 33.25 -22.49
C GLY A 881 10.37 33.52 -22.05
N THR A 882 9.60 32.46 -21.84
CA THR A 882 8.18 32.49 -21.44
C THR A 882 7.97 32.64 -19.94
N LYS A 883 9.00 32.36 -19.14
CA LYS A 883 9.03 32.36 -17.67
C LYS A 883 8.09 31.34 -17.02
N GLU A 884 7.61 30.37 -17.79
CA GLU A 884 6.79 29.27 -17.27
C GLU A 884 7.65 28.21 -16.57
N THR A 885 7.08 27.55 -15.56
CA THR A 885 7.71 26.39 -14.93
C THR A 885 7.35 25.15 -15.73
N ILE A 886 8.35 24.51 -16.33
CA ILE A 886 8.18 23.28 -17.10
C ILE A 886 8.61 22.10 -16.22
N VAL A 887 7.72 21.11 -16.12
CA VAL A 887 8.00 19.81 -15.51
C VAL A 887 8.10 18.77 -16.61
N SER A 888 9.18 17.98 -16.58
CA SER A 888 9.44 16.92 -17.55
C SER A 888 9.58 15.58 -16.84
N GLY A 889 9.11 14.51 -17.49
CA GLY A 889 9.10 13.17 -16.91
C GLY A 889 8.90 12.06 -17.94
N MET A 890 8.87 10.83 -17.44
CA MET A 890 8.73 9.59 -18.23
C MET A 890 7.41 9.39 -19.01
N GLY A 891 6.40 10.23 -18.84
CA GLY A 891 5.13 10.12 -19.57
C GLY A 891 4.03 11.05 -19.04
N GLU A 892 2.86 11.02 -19.69
CA GLU A 892 1.71 11.87 -19.33
C GLU A 892 1.09 11.46 -17.99
N LEU A 893 0.97 10.15 -17.72
CA LEU A 893 0.43 9.63 -16.46
C LEU A 893 1.38 9.95 -15.30
N HIS A 894 2.70 9.92 -15.54
CA HIS A 894 3.70 10.40 -14.58
C HIS A 894 3.41 11.84 -14.15
N LEU A 895 3.37 12.78 -15.11
CA LEU A 895 3.20 14.20 -14.82
C LEU A 895 1.81 14.52 -14.25
N PHE A 896 0.77 13.81 -14.69
CA PHE A 896 -0.58 13.91 -14.13
C PHE A 896 -0.60 13.53 -12.64
N ILE A 897 0.00 12.39 -12.27
CA ILE A 897 0.07 11.95 -10.88
C ILE A 897 0.86 12.95 -10.03
N TYR A 898 1.97 13.51 -10.52
CA TYR A 898 2.70 14.54 -9.77
C TYR A 898 1.89 15.83 -9.62
N ALA A 899 1.11 16.25 -10.63
CA ALA A 899 0.21 17.39 -10.50
C ALA A 899 -0.90 17.14 -9.46
N GLU A 900 -1.49 15.94 -9.44
CA GLU A 900 -2.45 15.54 -8.40
C GLU A 900 -1.81 15.49 -7.00
N ARG A 901 -0.58 15.00 -6.86
CA ARG A 901 0.17 15.05 -5.59
C ARG A 901 0.40 16.49 -5.12
N ILE A 902 0.65 17.46 -6.01
CA ILE A 902 0.71 18.88 -5.63
C ILE A 902 -0.64 19.37 -5.10
N ARG A 903 -1.75 19.02 -5.77
CA ARG A 903 -3.10 19.41 -5.32
C ARG A 903 -3.45 18.81 -3.96
N ARG A 904 -3.27 17.49 -3.79
CA ARG A 904 -3.70 16.75 -2.59
C ARG A 904 -2.72 16.86 -1.42
N GLU A 905 -1.42 16.61 -1.62
CA GLU A 905 -0.45 16.62 -0.50
C GLU A 905 -0.10 18.02 0.00
N TYR A 906 -0.17 19.04 -0.86
CA TYR A 906 0.23 20.42 -0.52
C TYR A 906 -0.95 21.41 -0.44
N ASN A 907 -2.18 20.97 -0.73
CA ASN A 907 -3.37 21.82 -0.84
C ASN A 907 -3.09 23.09 -1.67
N ALA A 908 -2.56 22.86 -2.89
CA ALA A 908 -2.05 23.89 -3.79
C ALA A 908 -2.75 23.81 -5.15
N ASN A 909 -3.49 24.86 -5.49
CA ASN A 909 -4.23 24.91 -6.76
C ASN A 909 -3.26 25.18 -7.92
N VAL A 910 -3.02 24.15 -8.73
CA VAL A 910 -2.14 24.21 -9.91
C VAL A 910 -2.89 23.84 -11.18
N THR A 911 -2.69 24.63 -12.23
CA THR A 911 -3.15 24.37 -13.58
C THR A 911 -2.01 23.78 -14.41
N THR A 912 -2.38 22.90 -15.33
CA THR A 912 -1.47 22.10 -16.16
C THR A 912 -1.81 22.35 -17.63
N GLY A 913 -0.82 22.60 -18.47
CA GLY A 913 -1.02 22.86 -19.91
C GLY A 913 0.20 22.51 -20.75
N GLU A 914 0.07 22.58 -22.07
CA GLU A 914 1.22 22.36 -22.97
C GLU A 914 2.32 23.42 -22.73
N PRO A 915 3.61 23.04 -22.76
CA PRO A 915 4.71 24.00 -22.73
C PRO A 915 4.58 25.02 -23.86
N ARG A 916 4.68 26.32 -23.54
CA ARG A 916 4.69 27.34 -24.59
C ARG A 916 5.89 27.17 -25.51
N VAL A 917 5.62 27.04 -26.80
CA VAL A 917 6.66 27.08 -27.84
C VAL A 917 7.19 28.50 -27.95
N ASN A 918 8.50 28.67 -27.81
CA ASN A 918 9.17 29.96 -27.95
C ASN A 918 9.33 30.32 -29.44
N PHE A 919 8.25 30.79 -30.06
CA PHE A 919 8.23 31.33 -31.42
C PHE A 919 9.10 32.60 -31.52
N ARG A 920 9.56 32.92 -32.73
CA ARG A 920 10.26 34.17 -33.06
C ARG A 920 9.53 34.89 -34.19
N GLU A 921 9.81 36.17 -34.37
CA GLU A 921 9.26 36.98 -35.46
C GLU A 921 10.38 37.49 -36.37
N THR A 922 10.13 37.62 -37.66
CA THR A 922 11.06 38.24 -38.63
C THR A 922 10.28 38.92 -39.75
N ILE A 923 10.98 39.63 -40.64
CA ILE A 923 10.47 40.15 -41.91
C ILE A 923 10.98 39.29 -43.07
N ASN A 924 10.24 39.24 -44.17
CA ASN A 924 10.64 38.55 -45.40
C ASN A 924 11.14 39.52 -46.48
N GLU A 925 10.81 40.80 -46.39
CA GLU A 925 11.12 41.82 -47.39
C GLU A 925 11.80 43.05 -46.78
N ARG A 926 12.66 43.72 -47.56
CA ARG A 926 13.31 44.97 -47.13
C ARG A 926 12.29 46.11 -47.10
N VAL A 927 12.17 46.79 -45.96
CA VAL A 927 11.23 47.90 -45.75
C VAL A 927 11.92 49.17 -45.25
N PRO A 928 11.74 50.33 -45.91
CA PRO A 928 12.29 51.60 -45.44
C PRO A 928 11.49 52.18 -44.26
N PHE A 929 12.15 52.94 -43.40
CA PHE A 929 11.52 53.74 -42.35
C PHE A 929 11.94 55.22 -42.42
N ASP A 930 10.96 56.10 -42.23
CA ASP A 930 11.15 57.52 -41.95
C ASP A 930 10.15 57.90 -40.85
N TYR A 931 10.66 58.13 -39.64
CA TYR A 931 9.84 58.49 -38.48
C TYR A 931 10.38 59.74 -37.79
N THR A 932 9.46 60.62 -37.39
CA THR A 932 9.77 61.84 -36.65
C THR A 932 8.97 61.87 -35.35
N HIS A 933 9.64 61.61 -34.23
CA HIS A 933 9.08 61.84 -32.90
C HIS A 933 9.11 63.35 -32.62
N LYS A 934 7.93 63.95 -32.43
CA LYS A 934 7.79 65.35 -31.99
C LYS A 934 6.71 65.46 -30.91
N ARG A 935 7.08 65.84 -29.69
CA ARG A 935 6.15 66.18 -28.61
C ARG A 935 6.52 67.51 -27.97
N GLN A 936 5.53 68.39 -27.80
CA GLN A 936 5.64 69.61 -27.01
C GLN A 936 4.56 69.57 -25.92
N SER A 937 5.01 69.49 -24.66
CA SER A 937 4.14 69.39 -23.49
C SER A 937 4.67 70.28 -22.36
N GLY A 938 4.43 71.60 -22.48
CA GLY A 938 4.67 72.62 -21.45
C GLY A 938 6.11 72.93 -21.02
N GLY A 939 7.07 72.00 -21.21
CA GLY A 939 8.49 72.14 -20.88
C GLY A 939 9.40 71.92 -22.09
N ARG A 940 10.64 71.44 -21.84
CA ARG A 940 11.58 71.04 -22.92
C ARG A 940 10.87 70.09 -23.89
N GLY A 941 10.95 70.37 -25.19
CA GLY A 941 10.36 69.53 -26.20
C GLY A 941 11.10 68.20 -26.33
N GLN A 942 10.48 67.29 -27.07
CA GLN A 942 11.13 66.07 -27.56
C GLN A 942 11.10 66.11 -29.09
N TYR A 943 12.28 66.08 -29.71
CA TYR A 943 12.45 65.97 -31.15
C TYR A 943 13.50 64.93 -31.51
N GLY A 944 13.17 64.01 -32.41
CA GLY A 944 14.12 63.10 -33.03
C GLY A 944 13.55 62.54 -34.33
N LYS A 945 14.29 62.64 -35.43
CA LYS A 945 13.96 61.98 -36.69
C LYS A 945 15.02 60.94 -37.04
N VAL A 946 14.59 59.75 -37.42
CA VAL A 946 15.45 58.65 -37.88
C VAL A 946 14.99 58.16 -39.26
N THR A 947 15.94 57.89 -40.15
CA THR A 947 15.67 57.37 -41.50
C THR A 947 16.63 56.24 -41.85
N GLY A 948 16.12 55.21 -42.53
CA GLY A 948 16.89 54.04 -42.91
C GLY A 948 15.99 52.91 -43.40
N TYR A 949 16.39 51.67 -43.17
CA TYR A 949 15.59 50.50 -43.54
C TYR A 949 15.87 49.28 -42.67
N PHE A 950 14.90 48.37 -42.66
CA PHE A 950 15.03 47.01 -42.16
C PHE A 950 15.17 46.04 -43.33
N GLU A 951 16.04 45.04 -43.24
CA GLU A 951 16.12 43.93 -44.20
C GLU A 951 16.34 42.59 -43.49
N PRO A 952 15.86 41.46 -44.02
CA PRO A 952 16.17 40.14 -43.49
C PRO A 952 17.66 39.80 -43.66
N LEU A 953 18.21 39.00 -42.76
CA LEU A 953 19.51 38.34 -42.96
C LEU A 953 19.34 37.17 -43.94
N SER A 954 20.31 36.99 -44.83
CA SER A 954 20.33 35.82 -45.71
C SER A 954 20.65 34.53 -44.95
N TYR A 955 20.29 33.37 -45.53
CA TYR A 955 20.54 32.07 -44.92
C TYR A 955 22.03 31.86 -44.62
N ASP A 956 22.91 32.20 -45.56
CA ASP A 956 24.35 32.02 -45.41
C ASP A 956 24.92 32.89 -44.28
N GLU A 957 24.49 34.16 -44.17
CA GLU A 957 24.87 35.04 -43.05
C GLU A 957 24.39 34.50 -41.69
N VAL A 958 23.20 33.91 -41.64
CA VAL A 958 22.69 33.24 -40.44
C VAL A 958 23.55 32.02 -40.08
N GLN A 959 23.93 31.18 -41.06
CA GLN A 959 24.81 30.03 -40.83
C GLN A 959 26.23 30.44 -40.41
N GLU A 960 26.80 31.49 -41.00
CA GLU A 960 28.10 32.05 -40.58
C GLU A 960 28.06 32.53 -39.13
N ILE A 961 27.01 33.24 -38.72
CA ILE A 961 26.83 33.70 -37.33
C ILE A 961 26.66 32.51 -36.37
N LEU A 962 25.85 31.51 -36.73
CA LEU A 962 25.65 30.30 -35.92
C LEU A 962 26.93 29.48 -35.76
N THR A 963 27.75 29.39 -36.81
CA THR A 963 29.06 28.71 -36.78
C THR A 963 30.08 29.49 -35.95
N LYS A 964 30.13 30.81 -36.12
CA LYS A 964 31.09 31.70 -35.45
C LYS A 964 30.87 31.79 -33.93
N TYR A 965 29.63 31.67 -33.47
CA TYR A 965 29.25 31.74 -32.05
C TYR A 965 28.66 30.40 -31.55
N GLN A 966 29.11 29.29 -32.12
CA GLN A 966 28.64 27.94 -31.78
C GLN A 966 28.91 27.66 -30.29
N GLY A 967 27.87 27.28 -29.55
CA GLY A 967 27.92 27.08 -28.09
C GLY A 967 27.70 28.34 -27.24
N GLU A 968 27.83 29.56 -27.81
CA GLU A 968 27.39 30.80 -27.16
C GLU A 968 25.92 31.13 -27.48
N ILE A 969 25.48 30.81 -28.70
CA ILE A 969 24.09 31.01 -29.11
C ILE A 969 23.20 29.92 -28.50
N THR A 970 22.17 30.37 -27.80
CA THR A 970 21.08 29.57 -27.24
C THR A 970 19.76 30.04 -27.86
N PRO A 971 18.69 29.21 -27.85
CA PRO A 971 17.37 29.65 -28.29
C PRO A 971 16.86 30.90 -27.58
N MET A 972 17.36 31.22 -26.38
CA MET A 972 17.02 32.45 -25.64
C MET A 972 17.73 33.69 -26.20
N ASN A 973 19.05 33.64 -26.35
CA ASN A 973 19.86 34.80 -26.76
C ASN A 973 19.98 34.97 -28.29
N ALA A 974 19.43 34.06 -29.09
CA ALA A 974 19.48 34.09 -30.56
C ALA A 974 19.19 35.47 -31.16
N SER A 975 18.12 36.17 -30.74
CA SER A 975 17.81 37.54 -31.20
C SER A 975 18.93 38.57 -30.99
N LYS A 976 19.80 38.40 -29.98
CA LYS A 976 20.93 39.30 -29.73
C LYS A 976 22.06 39.13 -30.74
N TYR A 977 22.26 37.91 -31.27
CA TYR A 977 23.32 37.58 -32.22
C TYR A 977 22.82 37.61 -33.67
N LEU A 978 21.56 37.25 -33.90
CA LEU A 978 20.87 37.25 -35.20
C LEU A 978 20.15 38.58 -35.49
N THR A 979 20.56 39.67 -34.83
CA THR A 979 20.18 41.04 -35.21
C THR A 979 21.43 41.87 -35.44
N ILE A 980 21.57 42.47 -36.62
CA ILE A 980 22.69 43.33 -36.97
C ILE A 980 22.23 44.79 -37.00
N PHE A 981 22.76 45.64 -36.12
CA PHE A 981 22.60 47.09 -36.24
C PHE A 981 23.78 47.68 -37.03
N GLN A 982 23.51 48.37 -38.12
CA GLN A 982 24.50 49.01 -38.98
C GLN A 982 24.23 50.52 -39.06
N ASN A 983 25.21 51.31 -38.64
CA ASN A 983 25.19 52.76 -38.76
C ASN A 983 25.91 53.21 -40.05
N ASN A 984 25.13 53.69 -41.02
CA ASN A 984 25.61 54.21 -42.31
C ASN A 984 25.52 55.75 -42.40
N ILE A 985 25.24 56.46 -41.30
CA ILE A 985 25.13 57.93 -41.27
C ILE A 985 26.42 58.58 -41.79
N ARG A 986 26.26 59.49 -42.76
CA ARG A 986 27.34 60.32 -43.30
C ARG A 986 27.28 61.72 -42.70
N GLY A 987 28.36 62.17 -42.07
CA GLY A 987 28.42 63.48 -41.40
C GLY A 987 27.85 63.48 -39.98
N ASN A 988 27.25 64.60 -39.58
CA ASN A 988 26.76 64.86 -38.20
C ASN A 988 25.23 65.14 -38.15
N GLU A 989 24.44 64.56 -39.06
CA GLU A 989 22.97 64.72 -39.07
C GLU A 989 22.31 64.31 -37.74
N ILE A 990 22.85 63.27 -37.11
CA ILE A 990 22.58 62.87 -35.74
C ILE A 990 23.91 62.85 -34.97
N PRO A 991 24.03 63.58 -33.84
CA PRO A 991 25.19 63.51 -32.96
C PRO A 991 25.52 62.08 -32.51
N LYS A 992 26.80 61.70 -32.57
CA LYS A 992 27.27 60.31 -32.34
C LYS A 992 26.85 59.73 -30.98
N ASN A 993 26.72 60.57 -29.95
CA ASN A 993 26.25 60.18 -28.62
C ASN A 993 24.80 59.65 -28.61
N PHE A 994 23.95 60.04 -29.56
CA PHE A 994 22.57 59.55 -29.63
C PHE A 994 22.41 58.21 -30.36
N ILE A 995 23.39 57.79 -31.16
CA ILE A 995 23.31 56.57 -31.98
C ILE A 995 23.14 55.31 -31.11
N ALA A 996 23.84 55.23 -29.97
CA ALA A 996 23.68 54.14 -29.01
C ALA A 996 22.27 54.07 -28.39
N TYR A 997 21.55 55.20 -28.29
CA TYR A 997 20.18 55.25 -27.79
C TYR A 997 19.14 54.93 -28.86
N ILE A 998 19.43 55.23 -30.14
CA ILE A 998 18.65 54.75 -31.29
C ILE A 998 18.75 53.23 -31.37
N GLU A 999 19.96 52.68 -31.31
CA GLU A 999 20.20 51.24 -31.29
C GLU A 999 19.49 50.58 -30.09
N LYS A 1000 19.61 51.16 -28.89
CA LYS A 1000 18.89 50.67 -27.70
C LYS A 1000 17.37 50.72 -27.87
N GLY A 1001 16.84 51.78 -28.47
CA GLY A 1001 15.41 51.92 -28.76
C GLY A 1001 14.90 50.82 -29.69
N PHE A 1002 15.65 50.52 -30.75
CA PHE A 1002 15.34 49.37 -31.61
C PHE A 1002 15.45 48.04 -30.86
N ARG A 1003 16.57 47.79 -30.15
CA ARG A 1003 16.80 46.54 -29.41
C ARG A 1003 15.68 46.22 -28.41
N GLU A 1004 15.13 47.22 -27.73
CA GLU A 1004 13.99 47.04 -26.81
C GLU A 1004 12.70 46.64 -27.57
N CYS A 1005 12.45 47.14 -28.78
CA CYS A 1005 11.33 46.69 -29.62
C CYS A 1005 11.49 45.25 -30.13
N LEU A 1006 12.73 44.73 -30.23
CA LEU A 1006 12.98 43.35 -30.64
C LEU A 1006 12.72 42.33 -29.52
N GLU A 1007 12.49 42.76 -28.28
CA GLU A 1007 12.15 41.86 -27.16
C GLU A 1007 10.69 41.37 -27.22
N GLU A 1008 9.76 42.18 -27.73
CA GLU A 1008 8.34 41.83 -27.86
C GLU A 1008 7.81 42.25 -29.25
N GLY A 1009 7.79 41.30 -30.20
CA GLY A 1009 7.34 41.53 -31.57
C GLY A 1009 5.82 41.75 -31.71
N PRO A 1010 5.38 42.45 -32.76
CA PRO A 1010 4.00 42.92 -32.87
C PRO A 1010 2.98 41.85 -33.30
N LEU A 1011 3.40 40.70 -33.84
CA LEU A 1011 2.46 39.66 -34.31
C LEU A 1011 1.96 38.76 -33.17
N THR A 1012 2.84 38.35 -32.27
CA THR A 1012 2.59 37.32 -31.24
C THR A 1012 3.18 37.65 -29.86
N GLY A 1013 3.85 38.80 -29.74
CA GLY A 1013 4.63 39.15 -28.55
C GLY A 1013 5.92 38.34 -28.44
N SER A 1014 6.42 37.82 -29.57
CA SER A 1014 7.62 37.00 -29.64
C SER A 1014 8.81 37.84 -30.06
N ALA A 1015 9.97 37.59 -29.45
CA ALA A 1015 11.17 38.35 -29.75
C ALA A 1015 11.61 38.17 -31.22
N VAL A 1016 12.04 39.27 -31.83
CA VAL A 1016 12.35 39.38 -33.26
C VAL A 1016 13.79 38.91 -33.51
N CYS A 1017 14.06 38.23 -34.62
CA CYS A 1017 15.41 37.83 -35.04
C CYS A 1017 15.55 37.83 -36.57
N ASN A 1018 16.72 37.43 -37.07
CA ASN A 1018 17.10 37.39 -38.49
C ASN A 1018 16.96 38.76 -39.19
N LEU A 1019 17.28 39.85 -38.47
CA LEU A 1019 17.00 41.22 -38.88
C LEU A 1019 18.28 42.05 -38.98
N ARG A 1020 18.50 42.74 -40.09
CA ARG A 1020 19.44 43.87 -40.17
C ARG A 1020 18.67 45.18 -40.10
N ILE A 1021 19.16 46.07 -39.25
CA ILE A 1021 18.66 47.44 -39.06
C ILE A 1021 19.73 48.39 -39.58
N VAL A 1022 19.46 49.08 -40.67
CA VAL A 1022 20.40 50.03 -41.28
C VAL A 1022 19.91 51.45 -41.05
N LEU A 1023 20.68 52.23 -40.30
CA LEU A 1023 20.43 53.64 -40.03
C LEU A 1023 21.21 54.49 -41.05
N GLU A 1024 20.51 55.17 -41.95
CA GLU A 1024 21.13 55.94 -43.04
C GLU A 1024 21.26 57.44 -42.74
N GLY A 1025 20.35 58.00 -41.93
CA GLY A 1025 20.33 59.43 -41.63
C GLY A 1025 19.27 59.84 -40.60
N GLY A 1026 19.03 61.15 -40.50
CA GLY A 1026 17.95 61.67 -39.68
C GLY A 1026 18.04 63.17 -39.42
N LYS A 1027 17.36 63.66 -38.38
CA LYS A 1027 17.44 65.08 -37.95
C LYS A 1027 17.37 65.20 -36.43
N HIS A 1028 18.13 66.14 -35.89
CA HIS A 1028 18.09 66.57 -34.50
C HIS A 1028 17.71 68.05 -34.39
N HIS A 1029 17.37 68.50 -33.18
CA HIS A 1029 17.15 69.89 -32.81
C HIS A 1029 17.99 70.18 -31.55
N GLU A 1030 18.76 71.27 -31.55
CA GLU A 1030 19.80 71.51 -30.53
C GLU A 1030 19.26 71.53 -29.08
N VAL A 1031 18.02 71.95 -28.88
CA VAL A 1031 17.40 72.12 -27.54
C VAL A 1031 16.43 70.99 -27.19
N ASP A 1032 15.73 70.41 -28.18
CA ASP A 1032 14.66 69.43 -27.95
C ASP A 1032 15.06 67.98 -28.26
N SER A 1033 16.22 67.75 -28.87
CA SER A 1033 16.76 66.40 -29.00
C SER A 1033 17.42 65.91 -27.72
N SER A 1034 17.03 64.70 -27.33
CA SER A 1034 17.53 64.01 -26.14
C SER A 1034 17.61 62.52 -26.41
N GLU A 1035 18.33 61.81 -25.55
CA GLU A 1035 18.44 60.35 -25.57
C GLU A 1035 17.07 59.67 -25.59
N VAL A 1036 16.12 60.18 -24.79
CA VAL A 1036 14.73 59.71 -24.72
C VAL A 1036 13.98 59.99 -26.03
N ALA A 1037 14.17 61.17 -26.64
CA ALA A 1037 13.50 61.52 -27.89
C ALA A 1037 13.97 60.67 -29.07
N PHE A 1038 15.28 60.39 -29.17
CA PHE A 1038 15.84 59.52 -30.22
C PHE A 1038 15.50 58.04 -30.00
N LYS A 1039 15.46 57.59 -28.74
CA LYS A 1039 14.98 56.25 -28.39
C LYS A 1039 13.51 56.07 -28.80
N ALA A 1040 12.64 57.03 -28.46
CA ALA A 1040 11.23 57.00 -28.86
C ALA A 1040 11.05 57.09 -30.39
N ALA A 1041 11.93 57.83 -31.09
CA ALA A 1041 11.94 57.87 -32.55
C ALA A 1041 12.28 56.50 -33.18
N ALA A 1042 13.22 55.75 -32.61
CA ALA A 1042 13.53 54.39 -33.04
C ALA A 1042 12.36 53.43 -32.80
N GLN A 1043 11.69 53.53 -31.64
CA GLN A 1043 10.52 52.72 -31.30
C GLN A 1043 9.36 52.97 -32.27
N GLY A 1044 9.02 54.24 -32.54
CA GLY A 1044 7.98 54.59 -33.52
C GLY A 1044 8.34 54.23 -34.97
N ALA A 1045 9.62 54.30 -35.36
CA ALA A 1045 10.09 53.82 -36.65
C ALA A 1045 9.87 52.31 -36.83
N PHE A 1046 10.14 51.53 -35.79
CA PHE A 1046 9.89 50.10 -35.76
C PHE A 1046 8.38 49.79 -35.87
N GLU A 1047 7.56 50.38 -35.00
CA GLU A 1047 6.09 50.19 -34.99
C GLU A 1047 5.44 50.54 -36.34
N GLN A 1048 5.89 51.61 -37.01
CA GLN A 1048 5.34 52.02 -38.30
C GLN A 1048 5.78 51.11 -39.46
N ALA A 1049 7.06 50.75 -39.54
CA ALA A 1049 7.61 50.10 -40.73
C ALA A 1049 7.62 48.57 -40.69
N PHE A 1050 7.64 47.93 -39.51
CA PHE A 1050 7.77 46.46 -39.41
C PHE A 1050 6.68 45.70 -40.17
N TYR A 1051 5.44 46.19 -40.15
CA TYR A 1051 4.32 45.60 -40.89
C TYR A 1051 4.47 45.66 -42.41
N GLY A 1052 5.28 46.59 -42.94
CA GLY A 1052 5.55 46.72 -44.38
C GLY A 1052 6.63 45.77 -44.91
N GLY A 1053 7.34 45.03 -44.04
CA GLY A 1053 8.35 44.04 -44.42
C GLY A 1053 7.80 42.63 -44.62
N SER A 1054 6.48 42.48 -44.78
CA SER A 1054 5.79 41.18 -44.83
C SER A 1054 6.17 40.26 -43.65
N PRO A 1055 5.84 40.64 -42.41
CA PRO A 1055 6.35 39.97 -41.21
C PRO A 1055 5.75 38.57 -41.02
N THR A 1056 6.61 37.64 -40.64
CA THR A 1056 6.32 36.21 -40.54
C THR A 1056 6.73 35.64 -39.18
N ILE A 1057 6.14 34.51 -38.80
CA ILE A 1057 6.44 33.82 -37.54
C ILE A 1057 7.38 32.65 -37.82
N LEU A 1058 8.47 32.57 -37.08
CA LEU A 1058 9.40 31.44 -37.09
C LEU A 1058 9.07 30.46 -35.96
N GLN A 1059 9.06 29.18 -36.30
CA GLN A 1059 8.87 28.07 -35.37
C GLN A 1059 10.19 27.31 -35.13
N PRO A 1060 10.44 26.82 -33.91
CA PRO A 1060 11.58 25.94 -33.65
C PRO A 1060 11.31 24.55 -34.23
N VAL A 1061 12.24 24.08 -35.05
CA VAL A 1061 12.26 22.72 -35.63
C VAL A 1061 13.30 21.89 -34.90
N MET A 1062 12.94 20.65 -34.61
CA MET A 1062 13.74 19.70 -33.84
C MET A 1062 14.31 18.64 -34.78
N ASN A 1063 15.57 18.27 -34.58
CA ASN A 1063 16.08 16.98 -35.04
C ASN A 1063 15.49 15.91 -34.12
N VAL A 1064 14.84 14.90 -34.68
CA VAL A 1064 14.19 13.81 -33.96
C VAL A 1064 14.83 12.50 -34.38
N GLU A 1065 15.28 11.72 -33.40
CA GLU A 1065 15.79 10.37 -33.58
C GLU A 1065 14.81 9.40 -32.91
N VAL A 1066 14.37 8.37 -33.64
CA VAL A 1066 13.39 7.39 -33.15
C VAL A 1066 13.88 5.98 -33.46
N THR A 1067 14.07 5.16 -32.44
CA THR A 1067 14.40 3.73 -32.57
C THR A 1067 13.11 2.92 -32.41
N VAL A 1068 12.79 2.07 -33.40
CA VAL A 1068 11.58 1.23 -33.40
C VAL A 1068 11.87 -0.17 -33.93
N PRO A 1069 11.04 -1.17 -33.59
CA PRO A 1069 11.10 -2.47 -34.25
C PRO A 1069 10.96 -2.35 -35.77
N THR A 1070 11.74 -3.12 -36.52
CA THR A 1070 11.82 -3.05 -37.99
C THR A 1070 10.47 -3.26 -38.68
N ASP A 1071 9.53 -3.99 -38.08
CA ASP A 1071 8.16 -4.19 -38.60
C ASP A 1071 7.22 -2.99 -38.36
N LYS A 1072 7.63 -1.99 -37.56
CA LYS A 1072 6.86 -0.77 -37.24
C LYS A 1072 7.35 0.48 -37.96
N THR A 1073 8.50 0.43 -38.64
CA THR A 1073 9.14 1.56 -39.33
C THR A 1073 8.19 2.28 -40.29
N GLY A 1074 7.38 1.57 -41.08
CA GLY A 1074 6.42 2.18 -42.01
C GLY A 1074 5.30 2.98 -41.31
N SER A 1075 4.76 2.44 -40.21
CA SER A 1075 3.74 3.13 -39.42
C SER A 1075 4.30 4.37 -38.71
N LEU A 1076 5.55 4.31 -38.26
CA LEU A 1076 6.26 5.47 -37.70
C LEU A 1076 6.42 6.59 -38.74
N MET A 1077 6.89 6.29 -39.95
CA MET A 1077 7.07 7.32 -41.00
C MET A 1077 5.75 8.03 -41.34
N SER A 1078 4.63 7.30 -41.33
CA SER A 1078 3.29 7.88 -41.48
C SER A 1078 2.96 8.84 -40.33
N GLY A 1079 3.18 8.46 -39.07
CA GLY A 1079 2.96 9.32 -37.90
C GLY A 1079 3.83 10.60 -37.90
N ILE A 1080 5.10 10.50 -38.29
CA ILE A 1080 5.99 11.65 -38.47
C ILE A 1080 5.44 12.60 -39.54
N THR A 1081 4.93 12.05 -40.65
CA THR A 1081 4.35 12.83 -41.76
C THR A 1081 3.06 13.55 -41.34
N VAL A 1082 2.18 12.89 -40.57
CA VAL A 1082 0.98 13.50 -39.97
C VAL A 1082 1.34 14.69 -39.07
N ARG A 1083 2.47 14.62 -38.37
CA ARG A 1083 3.03 15.71 -37.55
C ARG A 1083 3.75 16.81 -38.35
N LYS A 1084 3.59 16.83 -39.68
CA LYS A 1084 4.30 17.73 -40.62
C LYS A 1084 5.83 17.61 -40.50
N GLY A 1085 6.33 16.43 -40.13
CA GLY A 1085 7.75 16.13 -40.06
C GLY A 1085 8.31 15.63 -41.39
N LEU A 1086 9.57 15.97 -41.66
CA LEU A 1086 10.34 15.50 -42.81
C LEU A 1086 11.32 14.42 -42.37
N VAL A 1087 11.13 13.18 -42.82
CA VAL A 1087 12.11 12.10 -42.60
C VAL A 1087 13.39 12.40 -43.39
N THR A 1088 14.53 12.41 -42.70
CA THR A 1088 15.85 12.68 -43.28
C THR A 1088 16.64 11.41 -43.60
N GLY A 1089 16.34 10.30 -42.93
CA GLY A 1089 16.93 8.99 -43.22
C GLY A 1089 16.46 7.89 -42.28
N SER A 1090 16.82 6.64 -42.61
CA SER A 1090 16.58 5.47 -41.77
C SER A 1090 17.75 4.50 -41.87
N GLU A 1091 18.15 3.90 -40.75
CA GLU A 1091 19.31 3.02 -40.60
C GLU A 1091 18.93 1.80 -39.76
N ALA A 1092 19.28 0.59 -40.20
CA ALA A 1092 19.08 -0.61 -39.39
C ALA A 1092 20.19 -0.70 -38.33
N LEU A 1093 19.82 -0.67 -37.04
CA LEU A 1093 20.77 -0.82 -35.93
C LEU A 1093 21.05 -2.30 -35.65
N THR A 1094 20.01 -3.13 -35.75
CA THR A 1094 20.08 -4.59 -35.63
C THR A 1094 19.05 -5.22 -36.57
N ASP A 1095 19.02 -6.55 -36.68
CA ASP A 1095 17.96 -7.27 -37.42
C ASP A 1095 16.54 -6.98 -36.88
N LEU A 1096 16.42 -6.53 -35.62
CA LEU A 1096 15.15 -6.28 -34.94
C LEU A 1096 14.78 -4.80 -34.82
N ASP A 1097 15.76 -3.89 -34.76
CA ASP A 1097 15.57 -2.46 -34.46
C ASP A 1097 16.10 -1.56 -35.59
N THR A 1098 15.27 -0.60 -36.01
CA THR A 1098 15.57 0.44 -37.00
C THR A 1098 15.56 1.83 -36.35
N LEU A 1099 16.59 2.62 -36.63
CA LEU A 1099 16.66 4.05 -36.30
C LEU A 1099 16.08 4.89 -37.46
N VAL A 1100 15.20 5.83 -37.15
CA VAL A 1100 14.66 6.81 -38.10
C VAL A 1100 15.04 8.21 -37.63
N ARG A 1101 15.62 9.00 -38.55
CA ARG A 1101 16.00 10.40 -38.35
C ARG A 1101 15.00 11.30 -39.08
N ALA A 1102 14.52 12.34 -38.43
CA ALA A 1102 13.56 13.29 -39.01
C ALA A 1102 13.77 14.72 -38.49
N LYS A 1103 13.21 15.71 -39.19
CA LYS A 1103 13.04 17.09 -38.72
C LYS A 1103 11.56 17.33 -38.47
N VAL A 1104 11.18 17.76 -37.26
CA VAL A 1104 9.76 17.96 -36.90
C VAL A 1104 9.59 19.27 -36.12
N PRO A 1105 8.58 20.11 -36.43
CA PRO A 1105 8.28 21.30 -35.64
C PRO A 1105 7.97 20.95 -34.18
N LEU A 1106 8.60 21.64 -33.20
CA LEU A 1106 8.43 21.33 -31.77
C LEU A 1106 6.96 21.35 -31.32
N ARG A 1107 6.18 22.30 -31.86
CA ARG A 1107 4.72 22.39 -31.69
C ARG A 1107 4.00 21.07 -31.96
N ASN A 1108 4.45 20.33 -32.97
CA ASN A 1108 3.82 19.09 -33.42
C ASN A 1108 4.44 17.86 -32.73
N MET A 1109 5.33 18.02 -31.75
CA MET A 1109 5.89 16.93 -30.94
C MET A 1109 5.12 16.69 -29.63
N PHE A 1110 4.19 17.57 -29.24
CA PHE A 1110 3.34 17.34 -28.07
C PHE A 1110 2.46 16.09 -28.28
N GLY A 1111 2.41 15.21 -27.26
CA GLY A 1111 1.75 13.90 -27.34
C GLY A 1111 2.45 12.86 -28.23
N PHE A 1112 3.61 13.14 -28.84
CA PHE A 1112 4.30 12.19 -29.73
C PHE A 1112 4.66 10.88 -29.01
N THR A 1113 5.12 10.93 -27.76
CA THR A 1113 5.42 9.75 -26.94
C THR A 1113 4.23 8.79 -26.83
N THR A 1114 3.02 9.31 -26.68
CA THR A 1114 1.79 8.51 -26.51
C THR A 1114 1.38 7.85 -27.82
N GLU A 1115 1.46 8.58 -28.93
CA GLU A 1115 1.23 8.03 -30.28
C GLU A 1115 2.30 6.99 -30.66
N LEU A 1116 3.59 7.30 -30.44
CA LEU A 1116 4.72 6.40 -30.70
C LEU A 1116 4.55 5.09 -29.94
N ARG A 1117 4.21 5.15 -28.64
CA ARG A 1117 3.93 3.95 -27.82
C ARG A 1117 2.76 3.15 -28.39
N SER A 1118 1.70 3.79 -28.89
CA SER A 1118 0.58 3.10 -29.53
C SER A 1118 1.02 2.37 -30.81
N ILE A 1119 1.68 3.08 -31.73
CA ILE A 1119 2.19 2.55 -33.01
C ILE A 1119 3.16 1.38 -32.81
N THR A 1120 4.08 1.52 -31.86
CA THR A 1120 5.17 0.57 -31.60
C THR A 1120 4.84 -0.48 -30.55
N GLN A 1121 3.60 -0.50 -30.04
CA GLN A 1121 3.18 -1.33 -28.90
C GLN A 1121 4.03 -1.10 -27.62
N GLY A 1122 4.69 0.06 -27.51
CA GLY A 1122 5.55 0.44 -26.38
C GLY A 1122 7.04 0.15 -26.57
N HIS A 1123 7.46 -0.31 -27.76
CA HIS A 1123 8.88 -0.58 -28.07
C HIS A 1123 9.67 0.64 -28.59
N GLY A 1124 8.98 1.71 -29.00
CA GLY A 1124 9.61 2.90 -29.56
C GLY A 1124 10.30 3.77 -28.52
N GLU A 1125 11.59 4.03 -28.72
CA GLU A 1125 12.38 5.01 -27.97
C GLU A 1125 12.66 6.21 -28.88
N TRP A 1126 12.75 7.42 -28.32
CA TRP A 1126 13.04 8.62 -29.10
C TRP A 1126 13.78 9.69 -28.30
N ALA A 1127 14.51 10.53 -29.03
CA ALA A 1127 15.17 11.73 -28.54
C ALA A 1127 14.93 12.90 -29.50
N MET A 1128 15.09 14.14 -29.03
CA MET A 1128 15.11 15.30 -29.90
C MET A 1128 16.05 16.40 -29.40
N ASP A 1129 16.66 17.10 -30.35
CA ASP A 1129 17.51 18.27 -30.13
C ASP A 1129 17.06 19.42 -31.02
N PHE A 1130 17.29 20.66 -30.57
CA PHE A 1130 16.96 21.84 -31.37
C PHE A 1130 17.81 21.89 -32.65
N HIS A 1131 17.18 22.04 -33.80
CA HIS A 1131 17.87 22.18 -35.08
C HIS A 1131 18.02 23.64 -35.49
N ALA A 1132 16.89 24.32 -35.73
CA ALA A 1132 16.85 25.67 -36.29
C ALA A 1132 15.48 26.33 -36.04
N TYR A 1133 15.41 27.63 -36.32
CA TYR A 1133 14.15 28.33 -36.54
C TYR A 1133 13.82 28.36 -38.03
N GLU A 1134 12.64 27.87 -38.40
CA GLU A 1134 12.14 27.84 -39.79
C GLU A 1134 10.80 28.60 -39.89
N GLU A 1135 10.42 29.04 -41.09
CA GLU A 1135 9.16 29.75 -41.30
C GLU A 1135 7.95 28.84 -41.00
N MET A 1136 6.98 29.37 -40.26
CA MET A 1136 5.75 28.65 -39.92
C MET A 1136 4.75 28.72 -41.09
N PRO A 1137 4.08 27.60 -41.46
CA PRO A 1137 3.04 27.60 -42.49
C PRO A 1137 1.91 28.61 -42.21
N ALA A 1138 1.33 29.20 -43.27
CA ALA A 1138 0.36 30.30 -43.13
C ALA A 1138 -0.85 29.97 -42.23
N ASP A 1139 -1.47 28.79 -42.41
CA ASP A 1139 -2.60 28.32 -41.58
C ASP A 1139 -2.22 28.25 -40.09
N ASP A 1140 -0.98 27.82 -39.82
CA ASP A 1140 -0.44 27.67 -38.49
C ASP A 1140 -0.17 29.05 -37.84
N GLN A 1141 0.30 30.03 -38.64
CA GLN A 1141 0.49 31.42 -38.18
C GLN A 1141 -0.81 32.09 -37.75
N GLU A 1142 -1.89 31.93 -38.52
CA GLU A 1142 -3.19 32.51 -38.17
C GLU A 1142 -3.69 32.01 -36.81
N SER A 1143 -3.51 30.73 -36.52
CA SER A 1143 -3.90 30.12 -35.25
C SER A 1143 -3.16 30.77 -34.07
N VAL A 1144 -1.83 30.92 -34.17
CA VAL A 1144 -1.00 31.53 -33.11
C VAL A 1144 -1.33 33.02 -32.94
N LYS A 1145 -1.54 33.77 -34.04
CA LYS A 1145 -1.98 35.18 -33.99
C LYS A 1145 -3.33 35.33 -33.27
N LYS A 1146 -4.32 34.46 -33.58
CA LYS A 1146 -5.63 34.44 -32.90
C LYS A 1146 -5.50 34.13 -31.39
N GLN A 1147 -4.67 33.16 -31.02
CA GLN A 1147 -4.40 32.83 -29.61
C GLN A 1147 -3.76 34.01 -28.86
N TYR A 1148 -2.80 34.71 -29.47
CA TYR A 1148 -2.16 35.89 -28.88
C TYR A 1148 -3.17 37.02 -28.59
N VAL A 1149 -4.03 37.35 -29.55
CA VAL A 1149 -5.07 38.38 -29.39
C VAL A 1149 -6.03 38.02 -28.26
N GLN A 1150 -6.49 36.76 -28.19
CA GLN A 1150 -7.34 36.29 -27.10
C GLN A 1150 -6.63 36.35 -25.73
N ARG A 1151 -5.34 36.01 -25.68
CA ARG A 1151 -4.52 36.11 -24.46
C ARG A 1151 -4.38 37.55 -23.98
N ARG A 1152 -3.96 38.48 -24.84
CA ARG A 1152 -3.87 39.92 -24.55
C ARG A 1152 -5.22 40.50 -24.07
N ALA A 1153 -6.33 40.09 -24.67
CA ALA A 1153 -7.67 40.50 -24.23
C ALA A 1153 -8.04 39.95 -22.82
N ARG A 1154 -7.67 38.70 -22.51
CA ARG A 1154 -7.88 38.10 -21.19
C ARG A 1154 -6.98 38.74 -20.12
N GLU A 1155 -5.72 38.98 -20.43
CA GLU A 1155 -4.77 39.67 -19.52
C GLU A 1155 -5.20 41.10 -19.23
N LYS A 1156 -5.77 41.81 -20.21
CA LYS A 1156 -6.35 43.15 -20.01
C LYS A 1156 -7.53 43.11 -19.04
N LYS A 1157 -8.48 42.19 -19.26
CA LYS A 1157 -9.62 41.91 -18.34
C LYS A 1157 -9.24 41.39 -16.95
N LEU A 1158 -7.97 41.03 -16.71
CA LEU A 1158 -7.46 40.59 -15.41
C LEU A 1158 -6.68 41.69 -14.68
N LYS A 1159 -6.38 42.80 -15.38
CA LYS A 1159 -5.72 44.00 -14.86
C LYS A 1159 -6.70 45.16 -14.66
N GLU A 1160 -7.75 45.20 -15.48
CA GLU A 1160 -9.00 45.94 -15.25
C GLU A 1160 -9.81 45.28 -14.12
#